data_AF-R7XUD3-F1
#
_entry.id   AF-R7XUD3-F1
#
_cell.length_a   1.000
_cell.length_b   1.000
_cell.length_c   1.000
_cell.angle_alpha   90.00
_cell.angle_beta   90.00
_cell.angle_gamma   90.00
#
_symmetry.space_group_name_H-M   'P 1'
#
loop_
_entity.id
_entity.type
_entity.pdbx_description
1 polymer ?
#
loop_
_entity_poly.entity_id
_entity_poly.type
_entity_poly.pdbx_seq_one_letter_code
_entity_poly.pdbx_strand_id
1 'polypeptide(L)'
;MTRSLASTPRLAGLAALALSAATLAIPTTSVMSANAAQDDTSSLQAANDRAAQWIARHEGRVKLSEGDKLIRTATLQGGNGTVSVAYERLHRGLPVIGGDFVVVTGADGAVLNTEVAQTAPVDVASTPPALARERAVEISRAQVDAVDNVEATTLVIWQDGATSRLAYETTVSGRDAGTASRQSVYVDAQDGSVLGTKEHVIHGSGTAAYSGPNPLTFATSGSGSSFTMTDPTATTLKCQDSANNVTFSGTDDVWGNGIATNKETGCVDALYGAQQMKAMMSSWLGRNGMNGTGGWVPIRVGLNDINAYYDGTQIQIGHNQSNQWISSIDVVAHEFGHGVDDKTPGGISGGGTQEFIGDALATATEYYDGQTSPYDSPDHTIGEEIDLVGQGPIRDGSNPANAGDPACWTTSIPNAEVHAAAGPGDHWFYLLSRGGVSKCDGTTVTAIGEQSAIKVLYNAMLMKTSTSSYLKYRTWTLQAAKNLDSTCAQFNAVKTAWDAVNVPAQTADPTCGGTTPPPTGGNILLNGGFESGAASWAGNTGLITTSASRPARTGSYKAWFGGNGATSTENLTQTVTIPATATAANLTYWIRTDTAESGSTVYDTMKVQVVVGGVTSTLRTFSNVGTNATYTQFSHSLLSHKGKAVTVKFLMNEDSSLQTSFVVDDTAVSVS
;
A
#
# COMPACT_ATOMS: atom_id res chain seq x y z
N MET A 1 21.84 29.52 38.70
CA MET A 1 21.54 30.74 39.48
C MET A 1 20.10 31.13 39.15
N THR A 2 19.09 30.70 39.92
CA THR A 2 18.40 31.45 41.01
C THR A 2 17.93 32.84 40.56
N ARG A 3 16.73 33.37 40.80
CA ARG A 3 15.44 33.06 41.48
C ARG A 3 14.53 34.25 41.05
N SER A 4 13.27 34.08 40.65
CA SER A 4 12.04 34.03 41.47
C SER A 4 11.62 35.35 42.18
N LEU A 5 10.28 35.55 42.17
CA LEU A 5 9.43 36.36 43.07
C LEU A 5 9.26 37.85 42.73
N ALA A 6 8.16 38.55 42.99
CA ALA A 6 6.73 38.34 43.25
C ALA A 6 6.23 39.64 43.94
N SER A 7 4.91 39.84 43.93
CA SER A 7 4.11 40.63 44.90
C SER A 7 4.17 42.18 44.89
N THR A 8 3.04 42.76 44.48
CA THR A 8 2.18 43.77 45.18
C THR A 8 2.56 44.08 46.65
N PRO A 9 2.19 45.22 47.30
CA PRO A 9 0.85 45.85 47.23
C PRO A 9 0.68 47.35 47.64
N ARG A 10 -0.55 47.89 47.48
CA ARG A 10 -1.31 48.83 48.38
C ARG A 10 -0.71 50.24 48.67
N LEU A 11 -1.40 51.34 49.02
CA LEU A 11 -2.75 51.69 49.50
C LEU A 11 -2.92 53.24 49.35
N ALA A 12 -4.09 53.74 48.93
CA ALA A 12 -5.03 54.65 49.66
C ALA A 12 -4.80 56.18 49.74
N GLY A 13 -5.92 56.92 49.67
CA GLY A 13 -6.12 58.32 50.10
C GLY A 13 -6.69 59.23 48.99
N LEU A 14 -8.00 59.35 48.68
CA LEU A 14 -9.22 59.75 49.43
C LEU A 14 -9.28 61.25 49.82
N ALA A 15 -10.13 62.03 49.10
CA ALA A 15 -10.97 63.18 49.54
C ALA A 15 -11.65 63.82 48.30
N ALA A 16 -12.84 64.45 48.26
CA ALA A 16 -14.13 64.41 48.97
C ALA A 16 -15.09 65.42 48.24
N LEU A 17 -16.40 65.36 48.55
CA LEU A 17 -17.57 66.21 48.14
C LEU A 17 -18.27 65.84 46.79
N ALA A 18 -19.45 65.19 46.78
CA ALA A 18 -20.83 65.67 47.09
C ALA A 18 -21.33 66.74 46.08
N LEU A 19 -22.50 66.72 45.43
CA LEU A 19 -23.80 66.08 45.66
C LEU A 19 -24.67 66.31 44.39
N SER A 20 -25.39 65.30 43.86
CA SER A 20 -26.78 65.41 43.32
C SER A 20 -27.19 64.12 42.59
N ALA A 21 -28.31 63.56 43.02
CA ALA A 21 -28.76 62.19 42.76
C ALA A 21 -29.71 62.08 41.56
N ALA A 22 -29.60 60.96 40.82
CA ALA A 22 -30.75 60.27 40.24
C ALA A 22 -30.42 58.77 40.16
N THR A 23 -31.27 57.97 40.80
CA THR A 23 -31.17 56.53 41.02
C THR A 23 -31.36 55.72 39.73
N LEU A 24 -30.35 54.96 39.32
CA LEU A 24 -30.53 53.68 38.62
C LEU A 24 -30.10 52.56 39.56
N ALA A 25 -31.07 51.80 40.07
CA ALA A 25 -30.81 50.56 40.80
C ALA A 25 -30.44 49.45 39.79
N ILE A 26 -29.24 48.92 39.95
CA ILE A 26 -28.83 47.61 39.42
C ILE A 26 -29.36 46.55 40.38
N PRO A 27 -30.01 45.47 39.91
CA PRO A 27 -29.96 44.21 40.60
C PRO A 27 -29.06 43.23 39.82
N THR A 28 -28.03 42.79 40.51
CA THR A 28 -27.60 41.39 40.65
C THR A 28 -27.49 40.51 39.39
N THR A 29 -26.27 40.03 39.18
CA THR A 29 -25.93 38.82 38.41
C THR A 29 -26.88 37.66 38.70
N SER A 30 -27.70 37.29 37.72
CA SER A 30 -28.28 35.96 37.59
C SER A 30 -27.38 35.11 36.69
N VAL A 31 -26.74 34.10 37.25
CA VAL A 31 -26.22 32.96 36.49
C VAL A 31 -27.43 32.09 36.12
N MET A 32 -27.95 32.22 34.90
CA MET A 32 -28.90 31.33 34.20
C MET A 32 -28.98 31.81 32.75
N SER A 33 -28.96 31.03 31.68
CA SER A 33 -28.92 29.57 31.49
C SER A 33 -28.35 29.31 30.09
N ALA A 34 -27.83 28.11 29.88
CA ALA A 34 -27.63 27.55 28.56
C ALA A 34 -28.97 27.49 27.80
N ASN A 35 -29.33 28.50 27.00
CA ASN A 35 -30.60 28.50 26.25
C ASN A 35 -30.47 28.75 24.74
N ALA A 36 -29.27 28.92 24.18
CA ALA A 36 -29.12 29.01 22.71
C ALA A 36 -29.46 27.70 21.99
N ALA A 37 -29.44 26.55 22.69
CA ALA A 37 -29.82 25.25 22.12
C ALA A 37 -31.31 24.86 22.36
N GLN A 38 -32.04 25.61 23.20
CA GLN A 38 -33.47 25.34 23.46
C GLN A 38 -34.41 26.08 22.50
N ASP A 39 -33.99 27.20 21.91
CA ASP A 39 -34.82 27.98 20.99
C ASP A 39 -34.95 27.28 19.62
N ASP A 40 -33.84 26.70 19.14
CA ASP A 40 -33.73 26.06 17.81
C ASP A 40 -34.44 24.70 17.72
N THR A 41 -34.57 23.98 18.83
CA THR A 41 -35.38 22.74 18.88
C THR A 41 -36.89 23.03 18.93
N SER A 42 -37.27 24.19 19.46
CA SER A 42 -38.67 24.61 19.54
C SER A 42 -39.22 25.09 18.18
N SER A 43 -38.38 25.74 17.36
CA SER A 43 -38.72 26.21 16.01
C SER A 43 -38.92 25.05 15.02
N LEU A 44 -38.04 24.04 15.06
CA LEU A 44 -38.15 22.84 14.21
C LEU A 44 -39.37 21.98 14.58
N GLN A 45 -39.69 21.87 15.87
CA GLN A 45 -40.89 21.16 16.31
C GLN A 45 -42.16 21.90 15.86
N ALA A 46 -42.19 23.23 15.97
CA ALA A 46 -43.29 24.03 15.45
C ALA A 46 -43.47 23.85 13.93
N ALA A 47 -42.38 23.86 13.15
CA ALA A 47 -42.42 23.59 11.71
C ALA A 47 -42.99 22.19 11.40
N ASN A 48 -42.62 21.17 12.18
CA ASN A 48 -43.19 19.83 12.05
C ASN A 48 -44.70 19.80 12.28
N ASP A 49 -45.17 20.43 13.34
CA ASP A 49 -46.60 20.48 13.68
C ASP A 49 -47.39 21.26 12.64
N ARG A 50 -46.82 22.36 12.11
CA ARG A 50 -47.43 23.17 11.04
C ARG A 50 -47.50 22.42 9.72
N ALA A 51 -46.43 21.72 9.34
CA ALA A 51 -46.42 20.87 8.15
C ALA A 51 -47.49 19.77 8.27
N ALA A 52 -47.57 19.08 9.41
CA ALA A 52 -48.59 18.05 9.65
C ALA A 52 -50.02 18.61 9.58
N GLN A 53 -50.28 19.75 10.22
CA GLN A 53 -51.58 20.42 10.16
C GLN A 53 -51.95 20.87 8.75
N TRP A 54 -50.98 21.36 7.98
CA TRP A 54 -51.20 21.77 6.60
C TRP A 54 -51.54 20.57 5.71
N ILE A 55 -50.80 19.47 5.84
CA ILE A 55 -51.04 18.22 5.10
C ILE A 55 -52.47 17.72 5.36
N ALA A 56 -52.89 17.66 6.62
CA ALA A 56 -54.23 17.20 7.01
C ALA A 56 -55.38 18.03 6.41
N ARG A 57 -55.12 19.28 6.02
CA ARG A 57 -56.10 20.16 5.36
C ARG A 57 -55.99 20.17 3.83
N HIS A 58 -54.90 19.64 3.29
CA HIS A 58 -54.55 19.73 1.87
C HIS A 58 -54.11 18.36 1.32
N GLU A 59 -54.75 17.29 1.76
CA GLU A 59 -54.41 15.91 1.38
C GLU A 59 -54.36 15.70 -0.15
N GLY A 60 -55.26 16.37 -0.89
CA GLY A 60 -55.27 16.35 -2.35
C GLY A 60 -54.08 17.04 -3.01
N ARG A 61 -53.37 17.96 -2.33
CA ARG A 61 -52.16 18.60 -2.85
C ARG A 61 -50.94 17.68 -2.77
N VAL A 62 -50.87 16.86 -1.74
CA VAL A 62 -49.85 15.81 -1.59
C VAL A 62 -50.30 14.47 -2.19
N LYS A 63 -51.44 14.44 -2.89
CA LYS A 63 -51.94 13.26 -3.61
C LYS A 63 -52.09 12.03 -2.70
N LEU A 64 -52.64 12.19 -1.50
CA LEU A 64 -52.92 11.05 -0.61
C LEU A 64 -53.98 10.12 -1.21
N SER A 65 -53.76 8.81 -1.11
CA SER A 65 -54.75 7.76 -1.39
C SER A 65 -55.11 6.99 -0.12
N GLU A 66 -56.22 6.25 -0.17
CA GLU A 66 -56.62 5.39 0.93
C GLU A 66 -55.60 4.27 1.15
N GLY A 67 -55.14 4.12 2.40
CA GLY A 67 -54.09 3.18 2.78
C GLY A 67 -52.69 3.77 2.81
N ASP A 68 -52.54 5.06 2.49
CA ASP A 68 -51.27 5.76 2.67
C ASP A 68 -50.98 6.06 4.13
N LYS A 69 -49.70 5.95 4.48
CA LYS A 69 -49.12 6.41 5.74
C LYS A 69 -47.91 7.27 5.43
N LEU A 70 -47.88 8.46 6.00
CA LEU A 70 -46.76 9.38 5.86
C LEU A 70 -45.73 9.16 6.97
N ILE A 71 -44.47 9.13 6.59
CA ILE A 71 -43.33 9.03 7.50
C ILE A 71 -42.51 10.30 7.33
N ARG A 72 -42.44 11.11 8.38
CA ARG A 72 -41.49 12.23 8.39
C ARG A 72 -40.08 11.66 8.54
N THR A 73 -39.20 11.92 7.59
CA THR A 73 -37.83 11.39 7.58
C THR A 73 -36.81 12.42 8.04
N ALA A 74 -37.03 13.70 7.75
CA ALA A 74 -36.14 14.77 8.17
C ALA A 74 -36.87 16.10 8.39
N THR A 75 -36.24 16.94 9.23
CA THR A 75 -36.59 18.34 9.42
C THR A 75 -35.30 19.13 9.38
N LEU A 76 -35.16 20.02 8.39
CA LEU A 76 -33.91 20.68 8.06
C LEU A 76 -34.09 22.19 8.09
N GLN A 77 -33.25 22.87 8.87
CA GLN A 77 -33.19 24.33 8.90
C GLN A 77 -32.52 24.85 7.61
N GLY A 78 -33.21 25.71 6.89
CA GLY A 78 -32.71 26.47 5.75
C GLY A 78 -32.35 27.91 6.11
N GLY A 79 -31.82 28.64 5.13
CA GLY A 79 -31.51 30.07 5.27
C GLY A 79 -32.74 30.93 5.51
N ASN A 80 -32.55 32.12 6.11
CA ASN A 80 -33.62 33.10 6.37
C ASN A 80 -34.80 32.55 7.20
N GLY A 81 -34.52 31.60 8.11
CA GLY A 81 -35.53 31.01 9.01
C GLY A 81 -36.49 30.06 8.30
N THR A 82 -36.20 29.62 7.08
CA THR A 82 -36.99 28.57 6.42
C THR A 82 -36.71 27.20 7.03
N VAL A 83 -37.71 26.31 7.07
CA VAL A 83 -37.55 24.93 7.53
C VAL A 83 -38.20 23.97 6.56
N SER A 84 -37.45 22.99 6.07
CA SER A 84 -37.92 21.95 5.16
C SER A 84 -38.24 20.67 5.95
N VAL A 85 -39.47 20.18 5.82
CA VAL A 85 -39.94 18.94 6.44
C VAL A 85 -40.15 17.90 5.35
N ALA A 86 -39.29 16.88 5.32
CA ALA A 86 -39.31 15.83 4.32
C ALA A 86 -40.18 14.65 4.77
N TYR A 87 -40.98 14.13 3.85
CA TYR A 87 -41.86 12.99 4.07
C TYR A 87 -41.63 11.92 3.02
N GLU A 88 -41.51 10.69 3.49
CA GLU A 88 -41.69 9.48 2.69
C GLU A 88 -43.10 8.92 2.92
N ARG A 89 -43.50 7.99 2.06
CA ARG A 89 -44.83 7.37 2.07
C ARG A 89 -44.73 5.86 2.07
N LEU A 90 -45.61 5.25 2.84
CA LEU A 90 -46.00 3.85 2.68
C LEU A 90 -47.41 3.80 2.09
N HIS A 91 -47.66 2.90 1.14
CA HIS A 91 -49.01 2.55 0.68
C HIS A 91 -49.30 1.10 1.09
N ARG A 92 -50.33 0.89 1.93
CA ARG A 92 -50.69 -0.43 2.47
C ARG A 92 -49.49 -1.17 3.12
N GLY A 93 -48.59 -0.40 3.74
CA GLY A 93 -47.39 -0.89 4.42
C GLY A 93 -46.15 -1.04 3.54
N LEU A 94 -46.24 -0.81 2.22
CA LEU A 94 -45.11 -0.88 1.29
C LEU A 94 -44.52 0.51 1.04
N PRO A 95 -43.19 0.69 1.02
CA PRO A 95 -42.56 1.95 0.62
C PRO A 95 -42.98 2.38 -0.78
N VAL A 96 -43.21 3.69 -0.98
CA VAL A 96 -43.54 4.27 -2.29
C VAL A 96 -42.34 5.05 -2.81
N ILE A 97 -41.63 4.46 -3.77
CA ILE A 97 -40.52 5.10 -4.47
C ILE A 97 -41.08 6.13 -5.45
N GLY A 98 -40.66 7.39 -5.36
CA GLY A 98 -41.24 8.50 -6.12
C GLY A 98 -42.54 9.07 -5.54
N GLY A 99 -42.93 8.65 -4.33
CA GLY A 99 -44.11 9.14 -3.60
C GLY A 99 -43.81 10.16 -2.49
N ASP A 100 -42.55 10.56 -2.37
CA ASP A 100 -42.05 11.51 -1.38
C ASP A 100 -42.44 12.97 -1.72
N PHE A 101 -42.35 13.81 -0.69
CA PHE A 101 -42.59 15.24 -0.83
C PHE A 101 -41.97 16.02 0.33
N VAL A 102 -41.79 17.32 0.12
CA VAL A 102 -41.26 18.26 1.11
C VAL A 102 -42.25 19.39 1.34
N VAL A 103 -42.42 19.76 2.62
CA VAL A 103 -43.16 20.96 3.03
C VAL A 103 -42.16 21.98 3.56
N VAL A 104 -42.09 23.16 2.96
CA VAL A 104 -41.21 24.25 3.45
C VAL A 104 -42.04 25.27 4.21
N THR A 105 -41.56 25.64 5.40
CA THR A 105 -42.16 26.65 6.27
C THR A 105 -41.25 27.87 6.42
N GLY A 106 -41.82 29.03 6.74
CA GLY A 106 -41.08 30.26 7.06
C GLY A 106 -40.79 30.41 8.55
N ALA A 107 -40.07 31.49 8.91
CA ALA A 107 -39.69 31.79 10.29
C ALA A 107 -40.89 32.00 11.23
N ASP A 108 -42.05 32.37 10.68
CA ASP A 108 -43.33 32.51 11.37
C ASP A 108 -44.14 31.19 11.45
N GLY A 109 -43.60 30.10 10.89
CA GLY A 109 -44.22 28.79 10.80
C GLY A 109 -45.29 28.67 9.71
N ALA A 110 -45.45 29.66 8.83
CA ALA A 110 -46.35 29.56 7.67
C ALA A 110 -45.77 28.62 6.61
N VAL A 111 -46.60 27.76 6.01
CA VAL A 111 -46.17 26.92 4.86
C VAL A 111 -46.02 27.81 3.64
N LEU A 112 -44.79 27.85 3.09
CA LEU A 112 -44.41 28.68 1.95
C LEU A 112 -44.63 27.94 0.63
N ASN A 113 -44.14 26.69 0.53
CA ASN A 113 -44.37 25.83 -0.63
C ASN A 113 -44.42 24.35 -0.23
N THR A 114 -44.82 23.54 -1.21
CA THR A 114 -44.72 22.08 -1.15
C THR A 114 -44.24 21.55 -2.49
N GLU A 115 -43.24 20.70 -2.47
CA GLU A 115 -42.75 19.99 -3.66
C GLU A 115 -43.14 18.52 -3.53
N VAL A 116 -43.89 17.98 -4.49
CA VAL A 116 -44.48 16.63 -4.43
C VAL A 116 -44.06 15.86 -5.66
N ALA A 117 -43.44 14.68 -5.47
CA ALA A 117 -42.90 13.90 -6.57
C ALA A 117 -43.99 13.28 -7.47
N GLN A 118 -45.05 12.73 -6.87
CA GLN A 118 -46.14 12.09 -7.62
C GLN A 118 -47.19 13.08 -8.16
N THR A 119 -47.72 12.81 -9.35
CA THR A 119 -48.71 13.69 -9.99
C THR A 119 -50.16 13.20 -9.81
N ALA A 120 -50.33 11.92 -9.44
CA ALA A 120 -51.61 11.32 -9.05
C ALA A 120 -51.46 10.51 -7.74
N PRO A 121 -52.57 10.20 -7.04
CA PRO A 121 -52.53 9.27 -5.91
C PRO A 121 -52.10 7.87 -6.35
N VAL A 122 -51.49 7.10 -5.43
CA VAL A 122 -51.11 5.70 -5.70
C VAL A 122 -52.35 4.88 -6.07
N ASP A 123 -52.29 4.19 -7.20
CA ASP A 123 -53.37 3.33 -7.71
C ASP A 123 -52.83 1.94 -8.09
N VAL A 124 -52.85 1.03 -7.11
CA VAL A 124 -52.54 -0.40 -7.32
C VAL A 124 -53.71 -1.29 -6.89
N ALA A 125 -54.18 -2.13 -7.82
CA ALA A 125 -55.30 -3.02 -7.59
C ALA A 125 -55.00 -4.09 -6.50
N SER A 126 -53.75 -4.50 -6.38
CA SER A 126 -53.31 -5.58 -5.49
C SER A 126 -51.84 -5.43 -5.10
N THR A 127 -51.46 -5.90 -3.91
CA THR A 127 -50.09 -5.86 -3.36
C THR A 127 -49.40 -7.22 -3.19
N PRO A 128 -50.05 -8.40 -3.33
CA PRO A 128 -49.34 -9.66 -3.53
C PRO A 128 -48.59 -9.68 -4.87
N PRO A 129 -47.28 -10.02 -4.87
CA PRO A 129 -46.51 -10.18 -6.11
C PRO A 129 -46.85 -11.51 -6.80
N ALA A 130 -46.95 -11.51 -8.13
CA ALA A 130 -47.04 -12.75 -8.91
C ALA A 130 -45.63 -13.31 -9.23
N LEU A 131 -44.63 -12.43 -9.34
CA LEU A 131 -43.23 -12.79 -9.53
C LEU A 131 -42.59 -13.20 -8.20
N ALA A 132 -41.90 -14.33 -8.20
CA ALA A 132 -41.10 -14.76 -7.06
C ALA A 132 -39.94 -13.79 -6.80
N ARG A 133 -39.63 -13.53 -5.52
CA ARG A 133 -38.55 -12.62 -5.11
C ARG A 133 -37.20 -13.04 -5.68
N GLU A 134 -36.94 -14.35 -5.73
CA GLU A 134 -35.70 -14.93 -6.25
C GLU A 134 -35.54 -14.62 -7.74
N ARG A 135 -36.64 -14.63 -8.50
CA ARG A 135 -36.62 -14.28 -9.91
C ARG A 135 -36.33 -12.80 -10.13
N ALA A 136 -36.85 -11.93 -9.28
CA ALA A 136 -36.50 -10.50 -9.32
C ALA A 136 -35.01 -10.29 -9.03
N VAL A 137 -34.44 -11.00 -8.04
CA VAL A 137 -32.99 -10.97 -7.75
C VAL A 137 -32.17 -11.39 -8.96
N GLU A 138 -32.54 -12.47 -9.66
CA GLU A 138 -31.85 -12.89 -10.88
C GLU A 138 -31.85 -11.83 -11.97
N ILE A 139 -33.00 -11.18 -12.20
CA ILE A 139 -33.15 -10.11 -13.19
C ILE A 139 -32.28 -8.90 -12.81
N SER A 140 -32.27 -8.53 -11.52
CA SER A 140 -31.44 -7.44 -11.00
C SER A 140 -29.95 -7.72 -11.10
N ARG A 141 -29.51 -8.96 -10.82
CA ARG A 141 -28.10 -9.36 -10.98
C ARG A 141 -27.63 -9.24 -12.43
N ALA A 142 -28.51 -9.47 -13.39
CA ALA A 142 -28.20 -9.36 -14.81
C ALA A 142 -28.04 -7.90 -15.30
N GLN A 143 -28.30 -6.90 -14.45
CA GLN A 143 -28.06 -5.48 -14.76
C GLN A 143 -26.66 -4.99 -14.36
N VAL A 144 -25.82 -5.86 -13.77
CA VAL A 144 -24.46 -5.52 -13.32
C VAL A 144 -23.48 -6.57 -13.85
N ASP A 145 -22.43 -6.16 -14.56
CA ASP A 145 -21.49 -7.06 -15.25
C ASP A 145 -20.83 -8.11 -14.35
N ALA A 146 -20.36 -7.69 -13.17
CA ALA A 146 -19.72 -8.56 -12.19
C ALA A 146 -20.30 -8.33 -10.80
N VAL A 147 -21.12 -9.25 -10.30
CA VAL A 147 -21.80 -9.10 -9.01
C VAL A 147 -20.94 -9.61 -7.86
N ASP A 148 -20.58 -8.73 -6.94
CA ASP A 148 -19.91 -9.09 -5.68
C ASP A 148 -20.94 -9.51 -4.62
N ASN A 149 -22.03 -8.74 -4.48
CA ASN A 149 -23.05 -8.99 -3.47
C ASN A 149 -24.44 -8.50 -3.91
N VAL A 150 -25.49 -9.16 -3.42
CA VAL A 150 -26.87 -8.68 -3.49
C VAL A 150 -27.29 -8.37 -2.06
N GLU A 151 -27.66 -7.12 -1.81
CA GLU A 151 -28.00 -6.63 -0.48
C GLU A 151 -29.47 -6.96 -0.16
N ALA A 152 -30.29 -5.94 0.05
CA ALA A 152 -31.71 -6.09 0.31
C ALA A 152 -32.48 -6.18 -1.02
N THR A 153 -33.47 -7.08 -1.04
CA THR A 153 -34.58 -7.04 -1.99
C THR A 153 -35.86 -6.86 -1.21
N THR A 154 -36.57 -5.77 -1.47
CA THR A 154 -37.81 -5.39 -0.77
C THR A 154 -38.93 -5.15 -1.77
N LEU A 155 -40.16 -5.43 -1.35
CA LEU A 155 -41.34 -5.14 -2.16
C LEU A 155 -41.75 -3.68 -1.91
N VAL A 156 -41.93 -2.93 -3.00
CA VAL A 156 -42.21 -1.49 -3.01
C VAL A 156 -43.33 -1.17 -3.99
N ILE A 157 -43.88 0.04 -3.89
CA ILE A 157 -44.66 0.66 -4.96
C ILE A 157 -43.71 1.59 -5.73
N TRP A 158 -43.52 1.31 -7.02
CA TRP A 158 -42.85 2.23 -7.93
C TRP A 158 -43.88 3.23 -8.47
N GLN A 159 -43.69 4.51 -8.16
CA GLN A 159 -44.54 5.60 -8.62
C GLN A 159 -43.77 6.45 -9.64
N ASP A 160 -44.24 6.44 -10.89
CA ASP A 160 -43.71 7.28 -11.97
C ASP A 160 -44.83 8.21 -12.48
N GLY A 161 -44.78 9.46 -12.03
CA GLY A 161 -45.83 10.46 -12.30
C GLY A 161 -47.20 9.98 -11.84
N ALA A 162 -48.07 9.61 -12.79
CA ALA A 162 -49.43 9.15 -12.56
C ALA A 162 -49.58 7.62 -12.52
N THR A 163 -48.49 6.87 -12.78
CA THR A 163 -48.52 5.41 -12.89
C THR A 163 -47.95 4.77 -11.64
N SER A 164 -48.70 3.84 -11.05
CA SER A 164 -48.22 3.01 -9.95
C SER A 164 -48.02 1.57 -10.40
N ARG A 165 -46.92 0.94 -9.95
CA ARG A 165 -46.64 -0.48 -10.15
C ARG A 165 -46.13 -1.09 -8.84
N LEU A 166 -46.52 -2.34 -8.59
CA LEU A 166 -45.90 -3.13 -7.54
C LEU A 166 -44.56 -3.63 -8.07
N ALA A 167 -43.47 -3.41 -7.34
CA ALA A 167 -42.12 -3.74 -7.80
C ALA A 167 -41.27 -4.35 -6.68
N TYR A 168 -40.23 -5.08 -7.05
CA TYR A 168 -39.11 -5.38 -6.17
C TYR A 168 -37.99 -4.38 -6.41
N GLU A 169 -37.55 -3.70 -5.36
CA GLU A 169 -36.28 -2.97 -5.35
C GLU A 169 -35.19 -3.93 -4.85
N THR A 170 -34.21 -4.22 -5.69
CA THR A 170 -33.01 -5.00 -5.33
C THR A 170 -31.77 -4.14 -5.49
N THR A 171 -30.97 -4.01 -4.42
CA THR A 171 -29.65 -3.40 -4.52
C THR A 171 -28.58 -4.44 -4.80
N VAL A 172 -27.84 -4.25 -5.89
CA VAL A 172 -26.75 -5.10 -6.35
C VAL A 172 -25.46 -4.29 -6.31
N SER A 173 -24.44 -4.81 -5.63
CA SER A 173 -23.10 -4.22 -5.60
C SER A 173 -22.11 -5.11 -6.34
N GLY A 174 -21.17 -4.50 -7.05
CA GLY A 174 -20.17 -5.23 -7.81
C GLY A 174 -19.37 -4.29 -8.69
N ARG A 175 -19.14 -4.72 -9.94
CA ARG A 175 -18.53 -3.90 -10.97
C ARG A 175 -19.40 -3.85 -12.22
N ASP A 176 -19.48 -2.67 -12.81
CA ASP A 176 -20.12 -2.41 -14.09
C ASP A 176 -19.12 -1.68 -15.00
N ALA A 177 -18.89 -2.20 -16.21
CA ALA A 177 -17.84 -1.72 -17.11
C ALA A 177 -16.44 -1.59 -16.45
N GLY A 178 -16.11 -2.47 -15.50
CA GLY A 178 -14.82 -2.49 -14.78
C GLY A 178 -14.72 -1.57 -13.55
N THR A 179 -15.68 -0.66 -13.38
CA THR A 179 -15.75 0.29 -12.25
C THR A 179 -16.62 -0.22 -11.12
N ALA A 180 -16.44 0.28 -9.89
CA ALA A 180 -17.28 -0.12 -8.76
C ALA A 180 -18.71 0.40 -8.96
N SER A 181 -19.71 -0.47 -8.91
CA SER A 181 -21.13 -0.12 -9.03
C SER A 181 -21.90 -0.58 -7.80
N ARG A 182 -22.89 0.22 -7.41
CA ARG A 182 -23.91 -0.16 -6.43
C ARG A 182 -25.25 0.33 -6.94
N GLN A 183 -25.93 -0.50 -7.73
CA GLN A 183 -27.14 -0.12 -8.43
C GLN A 183 -28.39 -0.68 -7.71
N SER A 184 -29.43 0.13 -7.57
CA SER A 184 -30.78 -0.38 -7.25
C SER A 184 -31.57 -0.59 -8.52
N VAL A 185 -32.12 -1.79 -8.69
CA VAL A 185 -32.91 -2.20 -9.83
C VAL A 185 -34.35 -2.42 -9.38
N TYR A 186 -35.30 -1.78 -10.07
CA TYR A 186 -36.73 -1.89 -9.80
C TYR A 186 -37.35 -2.81 -10.84
N VAL A 187 -37.79 -4.00 -10.40
CA VAL A 187 -38.37 -5.03 -11.26
C VAL A 187 -39.86 -5.12 -10.98
N ASP A 188 -40.71 -5.03 -12.01
CA ASP A 188 -42.16 -5.18 -11.88
C ASP A 188 -42.48 -6.56 -11.27
N ALA A 189 -43.23 -6.53 -10.16
CA ALA A 189 -43.51 -7.70 -9.36
C ALA A 189 -44.63 -8.59 -9.94
N GLN A 190 -45.17 -8.23 -11.12
CA GLN A 190 -46.15 -9.02 -11.85
C GLN A 190 -45.52 -9.75 -13.04
N ASP A 191 -44.72 -9.05 -13.85
CA ASP A 191 -44.21 -9.61 -15.12
C ASP A 191 -42.68 -9.70 -15.23
N GLY A 192 -41.93 -9.12 -14.29
CA GLY A 192 -40.47 -9.14 -14.29
C GLY A 192 -39.80 -8.12 -15.22
N SER A 193 -40.55 -7.19 -15.81
CA SER A 193 -39.95 -6.08 -16.56
C SER A 193 -39.12 -5.18 -15.65
N VAL A 194 -37.99 -4.66 -16.15
CA VAL A 194 -37.19 -3.67 -15.41
C VAL A 194 -37.86 -2.31 -15.61
N LEU A 195 -38.39 -1.75 -14.52
CA LEU A 195 -39.09 -0.46 -14.51
C LEU A 195 -38.11 0.72 -14.44
N GLY A 196 -36.94 0.50 -13.85
CA GLY A 196 -35.88 1.49 -13.77
C GLY A 196 -34.66 0.98 -13.02
N THR A 197 -33.57 1.73 -13.11
CA THR A 197 -32.36 1.54 -12.32
C THR A 197 -31.92 2.87 -11.73
N LYS A 198 -31.25 2.81 -10.57
CA LYS A 198 -30.62 3.97 -9.93
C LYS A 198 -29.22 3.59 -9.48
N GLU A 199 -28.22 4.21 -10.10
CA GLU A 199 -26.84 4.08 -9.65
C GLU A 199 -26.62 4.92 -8.39
N HIS A 200 -25.98 4.32 -7.38
CA HIS A 200 -25.65 5.01 -6.13
C HIS A 200 -24.19 5.44 -6.07
N VAL A 201 -23.40 5.10 -7.09
CA VAL A 201 -22.01 5.56 -7.31
C VAL A 201 -21.98 6.59 -8.45
N ILE A 202 -21.78 7.87 -8.14
CA ILE A 202 -21.62 8.93 -9.17
C ILE A 202 -20.13 9.08 -9.49
N HIS A 203 -19.77 8.99 -10.76
CA HIS A 203 -18.45 9.30 -11.29
C HIS A 203 -18.55 10.41 -12.33
N GLY A 204 -17.53 11.26 -12.41
CA GLY A 204 -17.35 12.19 -13.51
C GLY A 204 -16.92 11.47 -14.77
N SER A 205 -17.31 12.02 -15.93
CA SER A 205 -16.94 11.53 -17.25
C SER A 205 -15.94 12.47 -17.89
N GLY A 206 -14.83 11.95 -18.43
CA GLY A 206 -13.74 12.76 -18.98
C GLY A 206 -13.39 12.39 -20.40
N THR A 207 -13.06 13.38 -21.23
CA THR A 207 -12.40 13.15 -22.52
C THR A 207 -10.93 13.56 -22.40
N ALA A 208 -10.08 12.57 -22.17
CA ALA A 208 -8.62 12.67 -22.02
C ALA A 208 -7.89 12.77 -23.36
N ALA A 209 -6.64 13.23 -23.33
CA ALA A 209 -5.75 13.26 -24.49
C ALA A 209 -4.88 12.01 -24.61
N TYR A 210 -4.40 11.46 -23.49
CA TYR A 210 -3.44 10.35 -23.46
C TYR A 210 -4.06 9.07 -22.92
N SER A 211 -4.89 9.18 -21.89
CA SER A 211 -5.58 8.04 -21.29
C SER A 211 -6.86 7.67 -22.05
N GLY A 212 -7.25 6.40 -22.01
CA GLY A 212 -8.48 5.93 -22.63
C GLY A 212 -8.86 4.47 -22.35
N PRO A 213 -9.95 3.97 -22.96
CA PRO A 213 -10.76 4.66 -23.97
C PRO A 213 -11.67 5.75 -23.40
N ASN A 214 -11.85 6.81 -24.20
CA ASN A 214 -12.80 7.86 -23.87
C ASN A 214 -14.26 7.42 -24.11
N PRO A 215 -15.21 7.90 -23.28
CA PRO A 215 -14.97 8.72 -22.10
C PRO A 215 -14.41 7.91 -20.92
N LEU A 216 -13.41 8.48 -20.24
CA LEU A 216 -12.90 7.95 -18.97
C LEU A 216 -13.91 8.16 -17.85
N THR A 217 -13.91 7.22 -16.91
CA THR A 217 -14.67 7.33 -15.67
C THR A 217 -13.70 7.58 -14.52
N PHE A 218 -13.88 8.69 -13.79
CA PHE A 218 -13.02 9.06 -12.67
C PHE A 218 -13.81 9.83 -11.61
N ALA A 219 -13.30 9.88 -10.39
CA ALA A 219 -14.00 10.47 -9.26
C ALA A 219 -13.82 12.00 -9.21
N THR A 220 -14.93 12.71 -9.08
CA THR A 220 -15.02 14.16 -8.89
C THR A 220 -15.97 14.47 -7.73
N SER A 221 -16.02 15.72 -7.29
CA SER A 221 -16.84 16.13 -6.15
C SER A 221 -17.87 17.15 -6.59
N GLY A 222 -19.11 17.01 -6.13
CA GLY A 222 -20.18 17.94 -6.46
C GLY A 222 -21.54 17.26 -6.52
N SER A 223 -22.57 18.05 -6.82
CA SER A 223 -23.92 17.55 -7.10
C SER A 223 -24.76 18.60 -7.80
N GLY A 224 -25.86 18.18 -8.43
CA GLY A 224 -26.79 19.08 -9.10
C GLY A 224 -26.13 19.77 -10.28
N SER A 225 -25.93 21.09 -10.18
CA SER A 225 -25.30 21.90 -11.22
C SER A 225 -23.96 22.51 -10.75
N SER A 226 -23.26 21.85 -9.83
CA SER A 226 -21.98 22.32 -9.28
C SER A 226 -21.06 21.15 -9.01
N PHE A 227 -20.07 20.99 -9.89
CA PHE A 227 -19.04 19.96 -9.81
C PHE A 227 -17.65 20.57 -9.80
N THR A 228 -16.68 19.85 -9.25
CA THR A 228 -15.28 20.25 -9.13
C THR A 228 -14.37 19.04 -9.37
N MET A 229 -13.23 19.26 -10.01
CA MET A 229 -12.18 18.24 -10.18
C MET A 229 -11.40 18.02 -8.88
N THR A 230 -12.10 17.47 -7.87
CA THR A 230 -11.58 17.08 -6.55
C THR A 230 -11.98 15.64 -6.27
N ASP A 231 -11.03 14.80 -5.86
CA ASP A 231 -11.34 13.44 -5.43
C ASP A 231 -12.20 13.48 -4.14
N PRO A 232 -13.38 12.83 -4.12
CA PRO A 232 -14.32 12.92 -3.00
C PRO A 232 -13.84 12.22 -1.73
N THR A 233 -12.89 11.29 -1.85
CA THR A 233 -12.34 10.51 -0.73
C THR A 233 -10.92 10.94 -0.34
N ALA A 234 -10.31 11.82 -1.13
CA ALA A 234 -9.01 12.42 -0.91
C ALA A 234 -9.07 13.91 -1.28
N THR A 235 -9.76 14.72 -0.48
CA THR A 235 -10.13 16.11 -0.82
C THR A 235 -8.97 17.10 -1.07
N THR A 236 -7.73 16.68 -0.79
CA THR A 236 -6.51 17.42 -1.13
C THR A 236 -6.00 17.09 -2.54
N LEU A 237 -6.36 15.93 -3.09
CA LEU A 237 -6.14 15.56 -4.48
C LEU A 237 -7.18 16.25 -5.35
N LYS A 238 -6.74 17.27 -6.08
CA LYS A 238 -7.58 18.11 -6.93
C LYS A 238 -6.75 18.64 -8.09
N CYS A 239 -7.40 18.90 -9.22
CA CYS A 239 -6.74 19.53 -10.36
C CYS A 239 -7.10 21.02 -10.45
N GLN A 240 -6.09 21.86 -10.66
CA GLN A 240 -6.20 23.31 -10.64
C GLN A 240 -5.50 23.94 -11.85
N ASP A 241 -5.90 25.16 -12.22
CA ASP A 241 -5.15 25.95 -13.20
C ASP A 241 -3.86 26.49 -12.54
N SER A 242 -2.70 26.25 -13.14
CA SER A 242 -1.41 26.72 -12.60
C SER A 242 -1.29 28.24 -12.53
N ALA A 243 -2.07 28.99 -13.33
CA ALA A 243 -1.98 30.44 -13.41
C ALA A 243 -2.57 31.15 -12.18
N ASN A 244 -3.56 30.55 -11.53
CA ASN A 244 -4.33 31.19 -10.46
C ASN A 244 -4.70 30.26 -9.29
N ASN A 245 -4.31 28.99 -9.36
CA ASN A 245 -4.54 27.99 -8.34
C ASN A 245 -6.01 27.66 -8.06
N VAL A 246 -6.90 27.97 -9.01
CA VAL A 246 -8.33 27.67 -8.91
C VAL A 246 -8.59 26.24 -9.37
N THR A 247 -9.31 25.48 -8.55
CA THR A 247 -9.79 24.14 -8.93
C THR A 247 -10.81 24.24 -10.05
N PHE A 248 -10.66 23.41 -11.09
CA PHE A 248 -11.62 23.35 -12.19
C PHE A 248 -13.02 22.98 -11.65
N SER A 249 -14.04 23.73 -12.09
CA SER A 249 -15.42 23.59 -11.66
C SER A 249 -16.38 23.77 -12.83
N GLY A 250 -17.47 23.02 -12.86
CA GLY A 250 -18.44 23.00 -13.95
C GLY A 250 -19.89 22.89 -13.47
N THR A 251 -20.83 23.10 -14.39
CA THR A 251 -22.27 22.91 -14.15
C THR A 251 -22.74 21.49 -14.41
N ASP A 252 -21.91 20.67 -15.04
CA ASP A 252 -22.07 19.25 -15.28
C ASP A 252 -20.82 18.50 -14.76
N ASP A 253 -20.86 17.17 -14.79
CA ASP A 253 -19.76 16.30 -14.40
C ASP A 253 -19.09 15.68 -15.63
N VAL A 254 -19.00 16.47 -16.70
CA VAL A 254 -18.41 16.10 -17.99
C VAL A 254 -17.22 17.02 -18.26
N TRP A 255 -16.04 16.45 -18.43
CA TRP A 255 -14.79 17.20 -18.39
C TRP A 255 -13.94 16.98 -19.65
N GLY A 256 -13.30 18.05 -20.12
CA GLY A 256 -12.31 17.95 -21.19
C GLY A 256 -12.93 17.72 -22.57
N ASN A 257 -12.08 17.81 -23.59
CA ASN A 257 -12.48 17.71 -24.99
C ASN A 257 -11.52 16.87 -25.84
N GLY A 258 -10.58 16.16 -25.22
CA GLY A 258 -9.58 15.32 -25.89
C GLY A 258 -8.48 16.09 -26.62
N ILE A 259 -8.50 17.43 -26.62
CA ILE A 259 -7.43 18.24 -27.21
C ILE A 259 -6.32 18.43 -26.16
N ALA A 260 -5.13 17.92 -26.45
CA ALA A 260 -3.99 17.93 -25.51
C ALA A 260 -3.47 19.34 -25.13
N THR A 261 -3.89 20.40 -25.82
CA THR A 261 -3.57 21.80 -25.45
C THR A 261 -4.64 22.44 -24.56
N ASN A 262 -5.75 21.77 -24.28
CA ASN A 262 -6.79 22.23 -23.37
C ASN A 262 -6.45 21.83 -21.92
N LYS A 263 -6.44 22.80 -20.99
CA LYS A 263 -6.05 22.54 -19.59
C LYS A 263 -7.03 21.62 -18.85
N GLU A 264 -8.32 21.70 -19.16
CA GLU A 264 -9.33 20.81 -18.57
C GLU A 264 -9.10 19.37 -19.04
N THR A 265 -8.78 19.16 -20.32
CA THR A 265 -8.32 17.86 -20.85
C THR A 265 -7.07 17.36 -20.12
N GLY A 266 -6.04 18.21 -19.96
CA GLY A 266 -4.86 17.84 -19.16
C GLY A 266 -5.20 17.50 -17.70
N CYS A 267 -6.19 18.17 -17.12
CA CYS A 267 -6.70 17.82 -15.79
C CYS A 267 -7.49 16.51 -15.75
N VAL A 268 -8.16 16.10 -16.84
CA VAL A 268 -8.78 14.77 -16.94
C VAL A 268 -7.69 13.71 -16.85
N ASP A 269 -6.67 13.78 -17.71
CA ASP A 269 -5.55 12.83 -17.69
C ASP A 269 -4.86 12.81 -16.32
N ALA A 270 -4.54 14.00 -15.77
CA ALA A 270 -3.80 14.08 -14.52
C ALA A 270 -4.59 13.59 -13.29
N LEU A 271 -5.87 13.97 -13.16
CA LEU A 271 -6.66 13.51 -12.02
C LEU A 271 -6.98 12.01 -12.13
N TYR A 272 -7.19 11.50 -13.35
CA TYR A 272 -7.33 10.08 -13.60
C TYR A 272 -6.07 9.31 -13.19
N GLY A 273 -4.88 9.68 -13.70
CA GLY A 273 -3.64 8.97 -13.37
C GLY A 273 -3.29 9.01 -11.88
N ALA A 274 -3.55 10.12 -11.21
CA ALA A 274 -3.41 10.21 -9.76
C ALA A 274 -4.36 9.24 -9.00
N GLN A 275 -5.58 9.06 -9.49
CA GLN A 275 -6.54 8.11 -8.91
C GLN A 275 -6.15 6.66 -9.16
N GLN A 276 -5.55 6.36 -10.32
CA GLN A 276 -4.99 5.03 -10.58
C GLN A 276 -3.80 4.74 -9.67
N MET A 277 -2.90 5.70 -9.46
CA MET A 277 -1.80 5.56 -8.48
C MET A 277 -2.33 5.36 -7.06
N LYS A 278 -3.35 6.13 -6.66
CA LYS A 278 -4.05 5.97 -5.37
C LYS A 278 -4.62 4.56 -5.21
N ALA A 279 -5.29 4.05 -6.24
CA ALA A 279 -5.88 2.72 -6.23
C ALA A 279 -4.80 1.64 -6.16
N MET A 280 -3.72 1.76 -6.94
CA MET A 280 -2.56 0.87 -6.91
C MET A 280 -1.92 0.85 -5.52
N MET A 281 -1.61 2.01 -4.93
CA MET A 281 -1.02 2.10 -3.60
C MET A 281 -1.91 1.47 -2.52
N SER A 282 -3.22 1.69 -2.57
CA SER A 282 -4.14 1.09 -1.61
C SER A 282 -4.25 -0.43 -1.80
N SER A 283 -4.43 -0.89 -3.04
CA SER A 283 -4.70 -2.28 -3.38
C SER A 283 -3.46 -3.16 -3.27
N TRP A 284 -2.33 -2.71 -3.83
CA TRP A 284 -1.10 -3.48 -3.88
C TRP A 284 -0.20 -3.23 -2.68
N LEU A 285 -0.14 -2.00 -2.15
CA LEU A 285 0.85 -1.63 -1.12
C LEU A 285 0.23 -1.46 0.27
N GLY A 286 -1.10 -1.43 0.38
CA GLY A 286 -1.79 -1.11 1.64
C GLY A 286 -1.53 0.32 2.13
N ARG A 287 -1.11 1.24 1.24
CA ARG A 287 -0.83 2.64 1.58
C ARG A 287 -2.01 3.53 1.25
N ASN A 288 -2.44 4.33 2.22
CA ASN A 288 -3.49 5.33 2.01
C ASN A 288 -2.88 6.72 1.72
N GLY A 289 -2.88 7.14 0.45
CA GLY A 289 -2.39 8.45 0.02
C GLY A 289 -0.87 8.66 0.13
N MET A 290 -0.39 9.81 -0.33
CA MET A 290 1.04 10.12 -0.35
C MET A 290 1.64 10.09 1.04
N ASN A 291 0.94 10.60 2.05
CA ASN A 291 1.45 10.66 3.44
C ASN A 291 1.14 9.42 4.29
N GLY A 292 0.49 8.39 3.74
CA GLY A 292 0.08 7.18 4.45
C GLY A 292 -1.21 7.32 5.27
N THR A 293 -1.82 8.51 5.35
CA THR A 293 -3.09 8.77 6.07
C THR A 293 -4.15 9.46 5.19
N GLY A 294 -4.09 9.28 3.87
CA GLY A 294 -5.05 9.80 2.90
C GLY A 294 -4.76 11.21 2.35
N GLY A 295 -3.63 11.82 2.75
CA GLY A 295 -3.23 13.14 2.26
C GLY A 295 -2.48 13.09 0.94
N TRP A 296 -2.77 14.07 0.09
CA TRP A 296 -2.19 14.30 -1.23
C TRP A 296 -1.86 15.78 -1.43
N VAL A 297 -1.08 16.10 -2.45
CA VAL A 297 -0.88 17.48 -2.91
C VAL A 297 -1.77 17.79 -4.13
N PRO A 298 -2.16 19.06 -4.38
CA PRO A 298 -2.89 19.42 -5.57
C PRO A 298 -2.03 19.29 -6.84
N ILE A 299 -2.69 19.02 -7.96
CA ILE A 299 -2.11 19.04 -9.31
C ILE A 299 -2.43 20.39 -9.93
N ARG A 300 -1.46 20.97 -10.65
CA ARG A 300 -1.61 22.24 -11.37
C ARG A 300 -1.22 22.08 -12.83
N VAL A 301 -2.20 22.20 -13.72
CA VAL A 301 -2.00 22.10 -15.17
C VAL A 301 -1.90 23.50 -15.77
N GLY A 302 -0.93 23.71 -16.66
CA GLY A 302 -0.79 24.97 -17.40
C GLY A 302 0.55 25.67 -17.21
N LEU A 303 1.57 25.01 -16.64
CA LEU A 303 2.90 25.59 -16.48
C LEU A 303 3.51 25.87 -17.87
N ASN A 304 4.08 27.06 -18.07
CA ASN A 304 4.76 27.42 -19.31
C ASN A 304 6.24 27.00 -19.26
N ASP A 305 6.46 25.69 -19.17
CA ASP A 305 7.78 25.07 -19.17
C ASP A 305 7.69 23.67 -19.80
N ILE A 306 8.79 23.20 -20.37
CA ILE A 306 8.91 21.83 -20.89
C ILE A 306 9.35 20.92 -19.76
N ASN A 307 8.46 20.76 -18.79
CA ASN A 307 8.75 19.99 -17.59
C ASN A 307 7.49 19.67 -16.76
N ALA A 308 7.59 18.66 -15.89
CA ALA A 308 6.71 18.45 -14.75
C ALA A 308 7.57 18.38 -13.47
N TYR A 309 7.00 18.69 -12.31
CA TYR A 309 7.73 18.52 -11.05
C TYR A 309 6.81 18.47 -9.82
N TYR A 310 7.27 17.76 -8.80
CA TYR A 310 6.85 17.85 -7.40
C TYR A 310 7.77 18.79 -6.59
N ASP A 311 7.20 19.72 -5.82
CA ASP A 311 7.98 20.69 -5.02
C ASP A 311 7.86 20.52 -3.49
N GLY A 312 7.25 19.43 -3.03
CA GLY A 312 6.93 19.25 -1.61
C GLY A 312 5.50 19.63 -1.22
N THR A 313 4.83 20.46 -2.04
CA THR A 313 3.53 21.06 -1.72
C THR A 313 2.49 20.93 -2.83
N GLN A 314 2.90 20.61 -4.04
CA GLN A 314 2.07 20.50 -5.25
C GLN A 314 2.81 19.72 -6.34
N ILE A 315 2.06 19.31 -7.36
CA ILE A 315 2.58 18.86 -8.65
C ILE A 315 2.26 19.91 -9.70
N GLN A 316 3.24 20.27 -10.51
CA GLN A 316 3.12 21.21 -11.62
C GLN A 316 3.31 20.47 -12.93
N ILE A 317 2.36 20.64 -13.85
CA ILE A 317 2.38 20.02 -15.18
C ILE A 317 2.54 21.11 -16.24
N GLY A 318 3.66 21.01 -16.97
CA GLY A 318 3.98 21.82 -18.13
C GLY A 318 3.56 21.18 -19.45
N HIS A 319 4.30 21.44 -20.51
CA HIS A 319 3.94 21.04 -21.86
C HIS A 319 5.13 20.43 -22.64
N ASN A 320 4.88 19.63 -23.65
CA ASN A 320 5.93 19.16 -24.56
C ASN A 320 6.36 20.27 -25.55
N GLN A 321 7.33 20.00 -26.41
CA GLN A 321 7.76 20.93 -27.47
C GLN A 321 6.63 21.35 -28.43
N SER A 322 5.58 20.55 -28.53
CA SER A 322 4.37 20.82 -29.33
C SER A 322 3.29 21.61 -28.57
N ASN A 323 3.59 22.09 -27.35
CA ASN A 323 2.68 22.80 -26.44
C ASN A 323 1.46 21.97 -25.97
N GLN A 324 1.57 20.65 -25.95
CA GLN A 324 0.57 19.75 -25.38
C GLN A 324 0.89 19.47 -23.92
N TRP A 325 -0.10 19.47 -23.03
CA TRP A 325 0.10 19.24 -21.59
C TRP A 325 0.59 17.83 -21.32
N ILE A 326 1.66 17.65 -20.55
CA ILE A 326 2.33 16.34 -20.36
C ILE A 326 1.72 15.54 -19.19
N SER A 327 0.41 15.28 -19.26
CA SER A 327 -0.36 14.69 -18.16
C SER A 327 -0.56 13.17 -18.27
N SER A 328 0.31 12.43 -18.97
CA SER A 328 0.22 10.96 -19.08
C SER A 328 0.29 10.27 -17.71
N ILE A 329 -0.18 9.01 -17.65
CA ILE A 329 -0.39 8.33 -16.37
C ILE A 329 0.91 8.16 -15.61
N ASP A 330 1.96 7.84 -16.35
CA ASP A 330 3.31 7.55 -15.90
C ASP A 330 4.00 8.82 -15.39
N VAL A 331 3.91 9.95 -16.11
CA VAL A 331 4.46 11.25 -15.69
C VAL A 331 3.77 11.72 -14.41
N VAL A 332 2.44 11.64 -14.36
CA VAL A 332 1.70 12.07 -13.17
C VAL A 332 2.00 11.18 -11.97
N ALA A 333 2.07 9.86 -12.19
CA ALA A 333 2.43 8.91 -11.14
C ALA A 333 3.89 9.03 -10.70
N HIS A 334 4.81 9.40 -11.60
CA HIS A 334 6.21 9.71 -11.30
C HIS A 334 6.31 10.90 -10.33
N GLU A 335 5.61 11.99 -10.63
CA GLU A 335 5.60 13.18 -9.76
C GLU A 335 4.98 12.90 -8.40
N PHE A 336 3.87 12.15 -8.35
CA PHE A 336 3.34 11.68 -7.08
C PHE A 336 4.27 10.68 -6.39
N GLY A 337 5.05 9.92 -7.14
CA GLY A 337 6.10 9.01 -6.67
C GLY A 337 7.16 9.73 -5.85
N HIS A 338 7.64 10.89 -6.32
CA HIS A 338 8.52 11.76 -5.52
C HIS A 338 7.90 12.16 -4.19
N GLY A 339 6.61 12.47 -4.17
CA GLY A 339 5.95 12.83 -2.92
C GLY A 339 5.67 11.64 -2.00
N VAL A 340 5.45 10.44 -2.53
CA VAL A 340 5.48 9.21 -1.71
C VAL A 340 6.87 9.00 -1.11
N ASP A 341 7.92 9.21 -1.92
CA ASP A 341 9.31 9.12 -1.48
C ASP A 341 9.62 10.13 -0.37
N ASP A 342 9.23 11.40 -0.53
CA ASP A 342 9.32 12.46 0.49
C ASP A 342 8.58 12.09 1.79
N LYS A 343 7.43 11.43 1.69
CA LYS A 343 6.62 11.01 2.85
C LYS A 343 6.88 9.57 3.32
N THR A 344 8.01 8.98 2.93
CA THR A 344 8.58 7.79 3.58
C THR A 344 9.77 8.19 4.46
N PRO A 345 10.21 7.34 5.41
CA PRO A 345 11.30 7.68 6.32
C PRO A 345 12.55 8.17 5.59
N GLY A 346 13.17 9.26 6.06
CA GLY A 346 14.37 9.81 5.45
C GLY A 346 14.16 10.92 4.41
N GLY A 347 12.92 11.20 3.99
CA GLY A 347 12.63 12.21 2.96
C GLY A 347 13.03 11.74 1.56
N ILE A 348 13.12 12.66 0.59
CA ILE A 348 13.51 12.31 -0.80
C ILE A 348 14.82 11.53 -0.85
N SER A 349 14.84 10.47 -1.65
CA SER A 349 15.94 9.53 -1.77
C SER A 349 17.18 10.18 -2.43
N GLY A 350 18.24 10.39 -1.67
CA GLY A 350 19.54 10.80 -2.19
C GLY A 350 20.35 9.67 -2.84
N GLY A 351 21.53 10.01 -3.36
CA GLY A 351 22.49 9.06 -3.92
C GLY A 351 22.16 8.58 -5.33
N GLY A 352 21.43 9.39 -6.11
CA GLY A 352 21.05 9.11 -7.49
C GLY A 352 19.85 8.17 -7.65
N THR A 353 19.04 7.99 -6.60
CA THR A 353 17.93 7.02 -6.62
C THR A 353 16.53 7.66 -6.64
N GLN A 354 16.38 8.98 -6.50
CA GLN A 354 15.06 9.63 -6.44
C GLN A 354 14.21 9.42 -7.69
N GLU A 355 14.81 9.54 -8.87
CA GLU A 355 14.13 9.40 -10.16
C GLU A 355 13.67 7.96 -10.38
N PHE A 356 14.56 6.99 -10.11
CA PHE A 356 14.25 5.57 -10.10
C PHE A 356 13.04 5.22 -9.22
N ILE A 357 12.89 5.85 -8.05
CA ILE A 357 11.71 5.61 -7.20
C ILE A 357 10.43 6.15 -7.84
N GLY A 358 10.50 7.32 -8.47
CA GLY A 358 9.40 7.89 -9.26
C GLY A 358 8.99 6.96 -10.38
N ASP A 359 9.96 6.53 -11.19
CA ASP A 359 9.75 5.67 -12.36
C ASP A 359 9.18 4.29 -11.97
N ALA A 360 9.71 3.65 -10.94
CA ALA A 360 9.19 2.36 -10.49
C ALA A 360 7.72 2.44 -10.00
N LEU A 361 7.33 3.56 -9.37
CA LEU A 361 5.94 3.79 -8.97
C LEU A 361 5.04 4.17 -10.15
N ALA A 362 5.57 4.90 -11.14
CA ALA A 362 4.90 5.23 -12.39
C ALA A 362 4.58 3.97 -13.19
N THR A 363 5.60 3.18 -13.50
CA THR A 363 5.46 1.90 -14.19
C THR A 363 4.50 0.96 -13.45
N ALA A 364 4.61 0.83 -12.13
CA ALA A 364 3.66 0.02 -11.37
C ALA A 364 2.21 0.52 -11.46
N THR A 365 2.01 1.82 -11.67
CA THR A 365 0.68 2.44 -11.85
C THR A 365 0.12 2.13 -13.22
N GLU A 366 0.91 2.22 -14.29
CA GLU A 366 0.50 1.80 -15.64
C GLU A 366 0.09 0.31 -15.66
N TYR A 367 0.91 -0.57 -15.09
CA TYR A 367 0.58 -2.00 -15.00
C TYR A 367 -0.65 -2.28 -14.13
N TYR A 368 -0.94 -1.43 -13.15
CA TYR A 368 -2.16 -1.53 -12.36
C TYR A 368 -3.39 -1.12 -13.19
N ASP A 369 -3.26 -0.04 -13.95
CA ASP A 369 -4.34 0.50 -14.77
C ASP A 369 -4.65 -0.40 -15.98
N GLY A 370 -3.60 -0.83 -16.69
CA GLY A 370 -3.70 -1.84 -17.73
C GLY A 370 -4.36 -1.36 -19.02
N GLN A 371 -4.18 -0.09 -19.41
CA GLN A 371 -4.70 0.36 -20.70
C GLN A 371 -4.03 -0.38 -21.86
N THR A 372 -4.63 -0.25 -23.04
CA THR A 372 -4.15 -0.89 -24.25
C THR A 372 -3.95 0.16 -25.33
N SER A 373 -3.02 -0.11 -26.24
CA SER A 373 -2.78 0.72 -27.42
C SER A 373 -4.09 1.14 -28.11
N PRO A 374 -4.25 2.42 -28.47
CA PRO A 374 -3.21 3.43 -28.63
C PRO A 374 -2.98 4.35 -27.41
N TYR A 375 -3.48 3.98 -26.23
CA TYR A 375 -3.25 4.75 -25.00
C TYR A 375 -1.99 4.24 -24.28
N ASP A 376 -1.79 4.77 -23.08
CA ASP A 376 -0.70 4.51 -22.15
C ASP A 376 -0.67 3.02 -21.68
N SER A 377 0.00 2.19 -22.47
CA SER A 377 -0.02 0.73 -22.31
C SER A 377 1.08 0.28 -21.36
N PRO A 378 0.86 -0.71 -20.48
CA PRO A 378 1.87 -1.14 -19.52
C PRO A 378 3.21 -1.51 -20.16
N ASP A 379 4.23 -0.71 -19.88
CA ASP A 379 5.60 -0.97 -20.29
C ASP A 379 6.60 -0.42 -19.26
N HIS A 380 7.88 -0.32 -19.65
CA HIS A 380 8.97 0.15 -18.79
C HIS A 380 9.64 1.37 -19.38
N THR A 381 8.96 2.06 -20.29
CA THR A 381 9.33 3.40 -20.73
C THR A 381 8.66 4.45 -19.85
N ILE A 382 9.19 5.66 -19.88
CA ILE A 382 8.61 6.82 -19.20
C ILE A 382 8.56 7.97 -20.20
N GLY A 383 7.38 8.56 -20.35
CA GLY A 383 7.08 9.72 -21.19
C GLY A 383 6.99 9.38 -22.68
N GLU A 384 6.81 8.11 -23.04
CA GLU A 384 6.58 7.66 -24.43
C GLU A 384 5.35 8.30 -25.05
N GLU A 385 4.25 8.43 -24.31
CA GLU A 385 3.01 9.04 -24.84
C GLU A 385 3.11 10.56 -25.01
N ILE A 386 3.85 11.24 -24.15
CA ILE A 386 3.94 12.72 -24.17
C ILE A 386 5.03 13.26 -25.09
N ASP A 387 5.99 12.42 -25.50
CA ASP A 387 7.10 12.74 -26.41
C ASP A 387 7.70 14.13 -26.12
N LEU A 388 8.21 14.30 -24.89
CA LEU A 388 8.50 15.61 -24.28
C LEU A 388 9.27 16.56 -25.20
N VAL A 389 10.26 15.99 -25.89
CA VAL A 389 11.21 16.70 -26.75
C VAL A 389 11.25 16.20 -28.20
N GLY A 390 10.26 15.40 -28.63
CA GLY A 390 10.22 14.88 -29.99
C GLY A 390 11.22 13.76 -30.28
N GLN A 391 11.65 13.01 -29.26
CA GLN A 391 12.65 11.94 -29.35
C GLN A 391 12.15 10.60 -28.78
N GLY A 392 10.85 10.47 -28.53
CA GLY A 392 10.25 9.31 -27.89
C GLY A 392 10.34 9.36 -26.35
N PRO A 393 10.39 8.20 -25.68
CA PRO A 393 10.43 8.14 -24.22
C PRO A 393 11.66 8.84 -23.65
N ILE A 394 11.46 9.45 -22.47
CA ILE A 394 12.51 10.14 -21.72
C ILE A 394 13.43 9.11 -21.05
N ARG A 395 12.90 7.95 -20.63
CA ARG A 395 13.65 6.85 -20.02
C ARG A 395 13.13 5.50 -20.50
N ASP A 396 13.99 4.48 -20.46
CA ASP A 396 13.68 3.10 -20.85
C ASP A 396 14.33 2.11 -19.88
N GLY A 397 13.58 1.58 -18.93
CA GLY A 397 14.07 0.59 -17.97
C GLY A 397 14.47 -0.75 -18.63
N SER A 398 13.90 -1.11 -19.77
CA SER A 398 14.27 -2.35 -20.48
C SER A 398 15.66 -2.27 -21.11
N ASN A 399 16.04 -1.07 -21.56
CA ASN A 399 17.36 -0.75 -22.09
C ASN A 399 17.67 0.76 -21.95
N PRO A 400 18.23 1.20 -20.81
CA PRO A 400 18.46 2.63 -20.54
C PRO A 400 19.29 3.36 -21.60
N ALA A 401 20.15 2.64 -22.32
CA ALA A 401 20.95 3.21 -23.40
C ALA A 401 20.12 3.76 -24.57
N ASN A 402 18.86 3.34 -24.72
CA ASN A 402 17.94 3.89 -25.73
C ASN A 402 17.63 5.38 -25.46
N ALA A 403 17.56 5.78 -24.19
CA ALA A 403 17.37 7.16 -23.75
C ALA A 403 18.70 7.91 -23.50
N GLY A 404 19.84 7.22 -23.64
CA GLY A 404 21.17 7.77 -23.34
C GLY A 404 21.64 7.56 -21.90
N ASP A 405 20.91 6.76 -21.12
CA ASP A 405 21.18 6.54 -19.71
C ASP A 405 22.04 5.30 -19.44
N PRO A 406 22.84 5.28 -18.36
CA PRO A 406 23.62 4.12 -17.97
C PRO A 406 22.72 3.02 -17.42
N ALA A 407 22.78 1.82 -18.00
CA ALA A 407 22.11 0.64 -17.44
C ALA A 407 22.78 0.09 -16.17
N CYS A 408 24.04 0.46 -15.92
CA CYS A 408 24.91 -0.23 -14.96
C CYS A 408 25.33 0.68 -13.83
N TRP A 409 25.25 0.16 -12.61
CA TRP A 409 25.77 0.87 -11.47
C TRP A 409 27.30 0.91 -11.52
N THR A 410 27.83 2.10 -11.28
CA THR A 410 29.26 2.36 -11.09
C THR A 410 29.43 3.39 -9.99
N THR A 411 30.66 3.57 -9.50
CA THR A 411 30.95 4.57 -8.47
C THR A 411 30.74 6.02 -8.93
N SER A 412 30.54 6.29 -10.22
CA SER A 412 30.21 7.63 -10.73
C SER A 412 28.72 7.96 -10.69
N ILE A 413 27.82 6.97 -10.63
CA ILE A 413 26.37 7.17 -10.64
C ILE A 413 25.88 8.16 -9.57
N PRO A 414 26.36 8.11 -8.31
CA PRO A 414 25.91 9.07 -7.29
C PRO A 414 26.26 10.54 -7.60
N ASN A 415 27.12 10.81 -8.58
CA ASN A 415 27.51 12.16 -9.02
C ASN A 415 27.05 12.47 -10.46
N ALA A 416 26.28 11.58 -11.09
CA ALA A 416 25.70 11.82 -12.40
C ALA A 416 24.56 12.85 -12.29
N GLU A 417 24.13 13.36 -13.45
CA GLU A 417 22.86 14.08 -13.56
C GLU A 417 21.73 13.17 -13.04
N VAL A 418 20.75 13.73 -12.32
CA VAL A 418 19.82 12.93 -11.49
C VAL A 418 18.93 11.99 -12.31
N HIS A 419 18.52 12.40 -13.51
CA HIS A 419 17.72 11.58 -14.42
C HIS A 419 18.57 10.45 -15.00
N ALA A 420 19.79 10.77 -15.46
CA ALA A 420 20.73 9.73 -15.90
C ALA A 420 21.14 8.77 -14.77
N ALA A 421 21.12 9.23 -13.52
CA ALA A 421 21.42 8.38 -12.37
C ALA A 421 20.32 7.33 -12.09
N ALA A 422 19.11 7.48 -12.65
CA ALA A 422 17.99 6.55 -12.50
C ALA A 422 18.22 5.22 -13.22
N GLY A 423 18.90 5.25 -14.38
CA GLY A 423 19.00 4.12 -15.31
C GLY A 423 19.35 2.76 -14.69
N PRO A 424 20.33 2.63 -13.77
CA PRO A 424 20.62 1.35 -13.13
C PRO A 424 19.48 0.81 -12.26
N GLY A 425 18.72 1.70 -11.63
CA GLY A 425 17.54 1.38 -10.83
C GLY A 425 16.36 0.96 -11.70
N ASP A 426 16.11 1.69 -12.78
CA ASP A 426 15.03 1.37 -13.73
C ASP A 426 15.29 0.02 -14.38
N HIS A 427 16.55 -0.24 -14.75
CA HIS A 427 16.94 -1.54 -15.29
C HIS A 427 16.83 -2.67 -14.27
N TRP A 428 17.19 -2.41 -13.02
CA TRP A 428 17.00 -3.36 -11.94
C TRP A 428 15.52 -3.71 -11.76
N PHE A 429 14.63 -2.72 -11.79
CA PHE A 429 13.20 -2.91 -11.61
C PHE A 429 12.60 -3.72 -12.76
N TYR A 430 12.91 -3.37 -14.01
CA TYR A 430 12.54 -4.16 -15.18
C TYR A 430 12.99 -5.62 -15.08
N LEU A 431 14.27 -5.87 -14.75
CA LEU A 431 14.80 -7.22 -14.62
C LEU A 431 14.11 -8.00 -13.51
N LEU A 432 13.80 -7.35 -12.39
CA LEU A 432 13.11 -7.99 -11.27
C LEU A 432 11.64 -8.30 -11.62
N SER A 433 10.94 -7.37 -12.26
CA SER A 433 9.50 -7.48 -12.48
C SER A 433 9.13 -8.28 -13.74
N ARG A 434 9.91 -8.15 -14.82
CA ARG A 434 9.67 -8.79 -16.13
C ARG A 434 10.68 -9.86 -16.50
N GLY A 435 11.83 -9.88 -15.83
CA GLY A 435 12.93 -10.77 -16.21
C GLY A 435 13.60 -10.33 -17.51
N GLY A 436 14.56 -11.11 -17.98
CA GLY A 436 15.28 -10.83 -19.22
C GLY A 436 16.79 -10.82 -19.04
N VAL A 437 17.49 -10.32 -20.04
CA VAL A 437 18.96 -10.30 -20.08
C VAL A 437 19.45 -8.90 -19.71
N SER A 438 20.28 -8.83 -18.68
CA SER A 438 20.90 -7.58 -18.25
C SER A 438 21.74 -6.94 -19.35
N LYS A 439 21.59 -5.63 -19.51
CA LYS A 439 22.41 -4.80 -20.41
C LYS A 439 23.78 -4.47 -19.83
N CYS A 440 24.11 -5.00 -18.65
CA CYS A 440 25.37 -4.76 -17.97
C CYS A 440 26.32 -5.93 -18.04
N ASP A 441 25.94 -7.05 -17.44
CA ASP A 441 26.79 -8.23 -17.31
C ASP A 441 26.32 -9.41 -18.18
N GLY A 442 25.17 -9.26 -18.86
CA GLY A 442 24.55 -10.30 -19.67
C GLY A 442 23.83 -11.40 -18.87
N THR A 443 23.68 -11.23 -17.55
CA THR A 443 22.98 -12.20 -16.69
C THR A 443 21.50 -12.26 -17.05
N THR A 444 20.95 -13.47 -17.17
CA THR A 444 19.50 -13.68 -17.31
C THR A 444 18.82 -13.71 -15.95
N VAL A 445 17.86 -12.81 -15.74
CA VAL A 445 17.07 -12.69 -14.51
C VAL A 445 15.68 -13.29 -14.72
N THR A 446 15.20 -14.03 -13.70
CA THR A 446 13.83 -14.54 -13.67
C THR A 446 12.93 -13.56 -12.92
N ALA A 447 11.80 -13.24 -13.53
CA ALA A 447 10.82 -12.28 -13.03
C ALA A 447 10.09 -12.75 -11.75
N ILE A 448 9.68 -11.80 -10.92
CA ILE A 448 8.70 -12.01 -9.82
C ILE A 448 7.35 -11.33 -10.07
N GLY A 449 7.19 -10.62 -11.19
CA GLY A 449 6.00 -9.85 -11.57
C GLY A 449 5.95 -8.45 -10.96
N GLU A 450 5.28 -7.52 -11.66
CA GLU A 450 5.21 -6.09 -11.32
C GLU A 450 4.76 -5.83 -9.89
N GLN A 451 3.60 -6.40 -9.52
CA GLN A 451 3.03 -6.23 -8.19
C GLN A 451 3.98 -6.70 -7.08
N SER A 452 4.70 -7.81 -7.30
CA SER A 452 5.66 -8.31 -6.30
C SER A 452 6.89 -7.42 -6.21
N ALA A 453 7.41 -6.96 -7.36
CA ALA A 453 8.57 -6.08 -7.42
C ALA A 453 8.31 -4.74 -6.72
N ILE A 454 7.18 -4.08 -7.01
CA ILE A 454 6.84 -2.81 -6.35
C ILE A 454 6.55 -2.98 -4.85
N LYS A 455 5.96 -4.11 -4.44
CA LYS A 455 5.80 -4.45 -3.00
C LYS A 455 7.14 -4.55 -2.29
N VAL A 456 8.15 -5.19 -2.90
CA VAL A 456 9.50 -5.27 -2.34
C VAL A 456 10.12 -3.88 -2.23
N LEU A 457 10.06 -3.08 -3.30
CA LEU A 457 10.63 -1.73 -3.31
C LEU A 457 9.96 -0.82 -2.27
N TYR A 458 8.63 -0.82 -2.20
CA TYR A 458 7.89 -0.02 -1.21
C TYR A 458 8.25 -0.41 0.23
N ASN A 459 8.32 -1.71 0.55
CA ASN A 459 8.76 -2.16 1.88
C ASN A 459 10.21 -1.75 2.18
N ALA A 460 11.08 -1.66 1.16
CA ALA A 460 12.42 -1.10 1.29
C ALA A 460 12.39 0.41 1.60
N MET A 461 11.53 1.18 0.93
CA MET A 461 11.33 2.61 1.21
C MET A 461 10.89 2.86 2.67
N LEU A 462 10.14 1.93 3.29
CA LEU A 462 9.76 2.03 4.71
C LEU A 462 10.94 1.84 5.68
N MET A 463 12.08 1.34 5.22
CA MET A 463 13.34 1.23 5.98
C MET A 463 14.34 2.34 5.65
N LYS A 464 13.98 3.23 4.73
CA LYS A 464 14.84 4.29 4.22
C LYS A 464 15.25 5.27 5.31
N THR A 465 16.40 5.90 5.09
CA THR A 465 16.91 7.02 5.89
C THR A 465 17.45 8.08 4.94
N SER A 466 17.78 9.28 5.44
CA SER A 466 18.34 10.38 4.63
C SER A 466 19.69 10.09 3.99
N THR A 467 20.30 8.92 4.27
CA THR A 467 21.54 8.43 3.64
C THR A 467 21.25 7.33 2.60
N SER A 468 20.08 7.37 1.95
CA SER A 468 19.74 6.44 0.87
C SER A 468 20.78 6.49 -0.26
N SER A 469 20.92 5.36 -0.94
CA SER A 469 21.79 5.15 -2.08
C SER A 469 21.47 3.79 -2.69
N TYR A 470 21.95 3.51 -3.90
CA TYR A 470 21.90 2.19 -4.51
C TYR A 470 22.38 1.06 -3.58
N LEU A 471 23.50 1.26 -2.89
CA LEU A 471 24.05 0.28 -1.95
C LEU A 471 23.07 -0.01 -0.79
N LYS A 472 22.39 1.02 -0.28
CA LYS A 472 21.39 0.86 0.78
C LYS A 472 20.09 0.25 0.27
N TYR A 473 19.62 0.65 -0.91
CA TYR A 473 18.44 0.07 -1.54
C TYR A 473 18.64 -1.41 -1.84
N ARG A 474 19.85 -1.85 -2.22
CA ARG A 474 20.19 -3.28 -2.27
C ARG A 474 19.91 -3.99 -0.95
N THR A 475 20.53 -3.52 0.14
CA THR A 475 20.33 -4.12 1.46
C THR A 475 18.86 -4.10 1.91
N TRP A 476 18.17 -2.97 1.72
CA TRP A 476 16.78 -2.80 2.14
C TRP A 476 15.80 -3.66 1.33
N THR A 477 15.96 -3.75 0.01
CA THR A 477 15.10 -4.61 -0.83
C THR A 477 15.34 -6.08 -0.54
N LEU A 478 16.58 -6.51 -0.28
CA LEU A 478 16.87 -7.87 0.21
C LEU A 478 16.18 -8.15 1.55
N GLN A 479 16.24 -7.20 2.50
CA GLN A 479 15.55 -7.32 3.77
C GLN A 479 14.02 -7.36 3.61
N ALA A 480 13.47 -6.53 2.72
CA ALA A 480 12.05 -6.49 2.41
C ALA A 480 11.58 -7.81 1.80
N ALA A 481 12.28 -8.32 0.79
CA ALA A 481 11.95 -9.59 0.15
C ALA A 481 12.02 -10.78 1.12
N LYS A 482 13.03 -10.80 2.01
CA LYS A 482 13.10 -11.79 3.10
C LYS A 482 11.89 -11.72 4.05
N ASN A 483 11.40 -10.52 4.33
CA ASN A 483 10.25 -10.33 5.23
C ASN A 483 8.91 -10.68 4.55
N LEU A 484 8.80 -10.45 3.24
CA LEU A 484 7.59 -10.70 2.45
C LEU A 484 7.45 -12.16 2.02
N ASP A 485 8.57 -12.86 1.84
CA ASP A 485 8.61 -14.23 1.34
C ASP A 485 9.53 -15.13 2.19
N SER A 486 8.91 -16.01 2.98
CA SER A 486 9.61 -16.98 3.83
C SER A 486 10.35 -18.08 3.04
N THR A 487 10.08 -18.24 1.74
CA THR A 487 10.72 -19.26 0.89
C THR A 487 12.06 -18.81 0.30
N CYS A 488 12.37 -17.50 0.39
CA CYS A 488 13.55 -16.86 -0.17
C CYS A 488 13.61 -16.82 -1.70
N ALA A 489 12.53 -17.17 -2.41
CA ALA A 489 12.47 -17.05 -3.85
C ALA A 489 12.59 -15.58 -4.28
N GLN A 490 11.79 -14.69 -3.66
CA GLN A 490 11.87 -13.25 -3.93
C GLN A 490 13.22 -12.67 -3.49
N PHE A 491 13.75 -13.10 -2.35
CA PHE A 491 15.07 -12.68 -1.88
C PHE A 491 16.15 -12.99 -2.92
N ASN A 492 16.15 -14.21 -3.47
CA ASN A 492 17.13 -14.62 -4.47
C ASN A 492 16.95 -13.87 -5.79
N ALA A 493 15.71 -13.64 -6.23
CA ALA A 493 15.44 -12.85 -7.44
C ALA A 493 15.94 -11.40 -7.30
N VAL A 494 15.66 -10.76 -6.16
CA VAL A 494 16.16 -9.40 -5.84
C VAL A 494 17.67 -9.36 -5.84
N LYS A 495 18.32 -10.36 -5.22
CA LYS A 495 19.78 -10.47 -5.20
C LYS A 495 20.35 -10.57 -6.61
N THR A 496 19.81 -11.49 -7.42
CA THR A 496 20.23 -11.71 -8.80
C THR A 496 20.04 -10.45 -9.65
N ALA A 497 18.92 -9.74 -9.51
CA ALA A 497 18.68 -8.49 -10.23
C ALA A 497 19.72 -7.41 -9.85
N TRP A 498 20.04 -7.23 -8.56
CA TRP A 498 21.05 -6.25 -8.13
C TRP A 498 22.46 -6.61 -8.59
N ASP A 499 22.81 -7.89 -8.53
CA ASP A 499 24.08 -8.40 -9.07
C ASP A 499 24.16 -8.10 -10.58
N ALA A 500 23.07 -8.31 -11.31
CA ALA A 500 22.98 -8.11 -12.75
C ALA A 500 23.13 -6.65 -13.19
N VAL A 501 22.87 -5.67 -12.32
CA VAL A 501 23.13 -4.24 -12.59
C VAL A 501 24.42 -3.73 -11.92
N ASN A 502 25.32 -4.63 -11.52
CA ASN A 502 26.62 -4.34 -10.91
C ASN A 502 26.59 -3.62 -9.55
N VAL A 503 25.46 -3.63 -8.81
CA VAL A 503 25.44 -3.09 -7.44
C VAL A 503 26.08 -4.12 -6.49
N PRO A 504 27.24 -3.85 -5.87
CA PRO A 504 27.98 -4.87 -5.14
C PRO A 504 27.29 -5.29 -3.85
N ALA A 505 27.49 -6.56 -3.45
CA ALA A 505 27.07 -7.07 -2.16
C ALA A 505 27.61 -6.22 -1.00
N GLN A 506 26.76 -5.94 -0.02
CA GLN A 506 27.13 -5.17 1.17
C GLN A 506 27.34 -6.08 2.37
N THR A 507 28.21 -5.68 3.30
CA THR A 507 28.42 -6.41 4.56
C THR A 507 27.13 -6.52 5.39
N ALA A 508 26.19 -5.58 5.23
CA ALA A 508 24.91 -5.56 5.91
C ALA A 508 23.78 -6.28 5.17
N ASP A 509 24.03 -6.86 3.98
CA ASP A 509 23.02 -7.61 3.25
C ASP A 509 22.54 -8.80 4.11
N PRO A 510 21.22 -8.96 4.33
CA PRO A 510 20.71 -10.08 5.10
C PRO A 510 20.89 -11.38 4.32
N THR A 511 20.85 -12.50 5.02
CA THR A 511 20.76 -13.84 4.40
C THR A 511 19.34 -14.38 4.55
N CYS A 512 18.85 -15.11 3.54
CA CYS A 512 17.55 -15.78 3.57
C CYS A 512 17.74 -17.27 3.28
N GLY A 513 17.13 -18.13 4.10
CA GLY A 513 17.02 -19.56 3.81
C GLY A 513 18.33 -20.31 3.95
N GLY A 514 18.57 -20.87 5.12
CA GLY A 514 19.54 -21.95 5.27
C GLY A 514 18.94 -23.27 4.81
N THR A 515 18.97 -23.56 3.49
CA THR A 515 19.16 -24.88 2.85
C THR A 515 18.99 -24.79 1.32
N THR A 516 20.13 -24.80 0.61
CA THR A 516 20.42 -25.09 -0.83
C THR A 516 20.15 -24.06 -1.94
N PRO A 517 21.01 -23.94 -2.99
CA PRO A 517 22.47 -24.16 -3.08
C PRO A 517 23.24 -22.87 -3.51
N PRO A 518 24.50 -22.68 -3.07
CA PRO A 518 25.41 -21.75 -3.73
C PRO A 518 25.74 -22.25 -5.16
N PRO A 519 26.23 -21.37 -6.04
CA PRO A 519 26.64 -21.76 -7.39
C PRO A 519 27.64 -22.92 -7.35
N THR A 520 27.67 -23.71 -8.43
CA THR A 520 28.68 -24.75 -8.70
C THR A 520 30.08 -24.23 -8.40
N GLY A 521 30.66 -24.72 -7.29
CA GLY A 521 31.94 -24.28 -6.73
C GLY A 521 31.79 -23.56 -5.37
N GLY A 522 31.39 -24.25 -4.30
CA GLY A 522 31.22 -23.62 -2.98
C GLY A 522 30.99 -24.56 -1.79
N ASN A 523 31.15 -24.03 -0.58
CA ASN A 523 30.87 -24.73 0.70
C ASN A 523 29.35 -24.97 0.85
N ILE A 524 28.94 -26.23 1.04
CA ILE A 524 27.53 -26.62 1.22
C ILE A 524 27.12 -26.76 2.69
N LEU A 525 28.03 -26.65 3.66
CA LEU A 525 27.65 -26.49 5.06
C LEU A 525 27.15 -25.07 5.29
N LEU A 526 26.01 -24.97 5.95
CA LEU A 526 25.43 -23.72 6.44
C LEU A 526 26.04 -23.38 7.79
N ASN A 527 26.25 -22.09 8.05
CA ASN A 527 26.80 -21.60 9.31
C ASN A 527 28.10 -22.35 9.71
N GLY A 528 28.99 -22.56 8.74
CA GLY A 528 30.20 -23.38 8.90
C GLY A 528 31.20 -22.84 9.92
N GLY A 529 31.27 -21.51 10.07
CA GLY A 529 32.05 -20.81 11.11
C GLY A 529 31.23 -20.45 12.35
N PHE A 530 30.02 -20.98 12.52
CA PHE A 530 29.17 -20.79 13.72
C PHE A 530 28.71 -19.36 14.04
N GLU A 531 29.03 -18.35 13.23
CA GLU A 531 28.71 -16.92 13.44
C GLU A 531 27.20 -16.61 13.53
N SER A 532 26.33 -17.55 13.15
CA SER A 532 24.88 -17.48 13.37
C SER A 532 24.40 -18.31 14.58
N GLY A 533 25.28 -18.54 15.56
CA GLY A 533 25.00 -19.33 16.75
C GLY A 533 24.59 -20.76 16.41
N ALA A 534 23.50 -21.23 17.02
CA ALA A 534 22.98 -22.59 16.83
C ALA A 534 22.34 -22.86 15.46
N ALA A 535 22.18 -21.84 14.60
CA ALA A 535 21.49 -21.99 13.33
C ALA A 535 22.11 -23.11 12.46
N SER A 536 21.25 -23.94 11.85
CA SER A 536 21.60 -25.03 10.94
C SER A 536 22.39 -26.20 11.54
N TRP A 537 22.71 -26.18 12.83
CA TRP A 537 23.32 -27.30 13.56
C TRP A 537 22.30 -27.95 14.50
N ALA A 538 22.41 -29.26 14.67
CA ALA A 538 21.60 -30.05 15.59
C ALA A 538 22.48 -30.81 16.60
N GLY A 539 21.88 -31.35 17.66
CA GLY A 539 22.58 -32.00 18.77
C GLY A 539 22.69 -31.09 19.99
N ASN A 540 23.84 -31.10 20.65
CA ASN A 540 24.16 -30.31 21.84
C ASN A 540 24.49 -28.84 21.49
N THR A 541 23.63 -28.12 20.77
CA THR A 541 23.93 -26.79 20.20
C THR A 541 24.29 -25.70 21.20
N GLY A 542 24.01 -25.88 22.50
CA GLY A 542 24.46 -24.98 23.57
C GLY A 542 25.99 -24.88 23.72
N LEU A 543 26.74 -25.78 23.08
CA LEU A 543 28.20 -25.72 23.01
C LEU A 543 28.74 -24.68 22.02
N ILE A 544 27.87 -24.09 21.18
CA ILE A 544 28.23 -23.00 20.28
C ILE A 544 28.23 -21.70 21.08
N THR A 545 29.40 -21.08 21.19
CA THR A 545 29.64 -20.01 22.17
C THR A 545 30.57 -18.92 21.65
N THR A 546 30.42 -17.72 22.20
CA THR A 546 31.30 -16.56 21.99
C THR A 546 32.29 -16.36 23.13
N SER A 547 32.47 -17.36 24.01
CA SER A 547 33.39 -17.26 25.15
C SER A 547 34.76 -16.75 24.71
N ALA A 548 35.31 -15.77 25.41
CA ALA A 548 36.66 -15.27 25.12
C ALA A 548 37.77 -16.27 25.49
N SER A 549 37.45 -17.25 26.36
CA SER A 549 38.32 -18.39 26.62
C SER A 549 38.39 -19.24 25.36
N ARG A 550 39.61 -19.61 24.95
CA ARG A 550 39.85 -20.46 23.77
C ARG A 550 39.24 -19.83 22.51
N PRO A 551 39.71 -18.64 22.08
CA PRO A 551 39.01 -17.79 21.10
C PRO A 551 38.73 -18.53 19.79
N ALA A 552 37.69 -18.09 19.08
CA ALA A 552 37.38 -18.56 17.73
C ALA A 552 38.59 -18.34 16.80
N ARG A 553 38.72 -19.19 15.77
CA ARG A 553 39.77 -19.04 14.76
C ARG A 553 39.50 -17.82 13.90
N THR A 554 38.24 -17.66 13.48
CA THR A 554 37.76 -16.43 12.83
C THR A 554 36.42 -16.03 13.42
N GLY A 555 36.05 -14.76 13.27
CA GLY A 555 34.80 -14.26 13.83
C GLY A 555 34.76 -14.29 15.35
N SER A 556 33.57 -14.51 15.91
CA SER A 556 33.32 -14.47 17.36
C SER A 556 32.78 -15.78 17.93
N TYR A 557 32.17 -16.64 17.11
CA TYR A 557 31.57 -17.90 17.55
C TYR A 557 32.47 -19.10 17.22
N LYS A 558 32.31 -20.17 17.99
CA LYS A 558 32.94 -21.47 17.74
C LYS A 558 32.12 -22.58 18.38
N ALA A 559 32.35 -23.82 17.98
CA ALA A 559 31.83 -24.99 18.68
C ALA A 559 32.84 -25.50 19.70
N TRP A 560 32.54 -25.44 20.99
CA TRP A 560 33.44 -25.89 22.05
C TRP A 560 32.88 -27.13 22.76
N PHE A 561 33.44 -28.30 22.43
CA PHE A 561 33.10 -29.57 23.05
C PHE A 561 33.99 -29.88 24.25
N GLY A 562 33.43 -30.53 25.27
CA GLY A 562 34.15 -30.98 26.46
C GLY A 562 34.66 -29.81 27.29
N GLY A 563 35.71 -30.05 28.08
CA GLY A 563 36.17 -29.07 29.05
C GLY A 563 35.34 -29.09 30.34
N ASN A 564 34.58 -30.16 30.56
CA ASN A 564 33.67 -30.28 31.70
C ASN A 564 34.36 -30.83 32.95
N GLY A 565 35.44 -31.62 32.77
CA GLY A 565 36.10 -32.33 33.89
C GLY A 565 35.20 -33.38 34.56
N ALA A 566 34.16 -33.81 33.87
CA ALA A 566 33.18 -34.79 34.30
C ALA A 566 32.70 -35.60 33.10
N THR A 567 32.26 -36.84 33.35
CA THR A 567 31.85 -37.74 32.29
C THR A 567 30.74 -37.12 31.44
N SER A 568 31.02 -36.90 30.16
CA SER A 568 30.10 -36.23 29.24
C SER A 568 30.17 -36.83 27.84
N THR A 569 29.07 -36.70 27.10
CA THR A 569 29.01 -37.05 25.70
C THR A 569 28.24 -35.98 24.96
N GLU A 570 28.91 -35.31 24.04
CA GLU A 570 28.37 -34.18 23.31
C GLU A 570 28.51 -34.43 21.82
N ASN A 571 27.52 -33.98 21.05
CA ASN A 571 27.59 -34.11 19.60
C ASN A 571 26.96 -32.91 18.90
N LEU A 572 27.49 -32.61 17.72
CA LEU A 572 26.94 -31.60 16.82
C LEU A 572 26.89 -32.17 15.42
N THR A 573 25.74 -32.00 14.76
CA THR A 573 25.47 -32.59 13.46
C THR A 573 24.89 -31.60 12.47
N GLN A 574 25.23 -31.74 11.20
CA GLN A 574 24.54 -31.08 10.09
C GLN A 574 24.47 -32.02 8.88
N THR A 575 23.30 -32.08 8.24
CA THR A 575 23.07 -32.90 7.05
C THR A 575 23.09 -32.05 5.80
N VAL A 576 23.90 -32.45 4.82
CA VAL A 576 24.01 -31.81 3.50
C VAL A 576 23.95 -32.85 2.39
N THR A 577 23.48 -32.47 1.21
CA THR A 577 23.45 -33.37 0.04
C THR A 577 24.63 -33.07 -0.86
N ILE A 578 25.48 -34.07 -1.12
CA ILE A 578 26.57 -33.93 -2.11
C ILE A 578 25.97 -34.07 -3.51
N PRO A 579 26.15 -33.11 -4.43
CA PRO A 579 25.61 -33.21 -5.78
C PRO A 579 26.07 -34.48 -6.51
N ALA A 580 25.19 -35.11 -7.29
CA ALA A 580 25.54 -36.29 -8.07
C ALA A 580 26.59 -35.99 -9.17
N THR A 581 26.63 -34.73 -9.60
CA THR A 581 27.55 -34.16 -10.60
C THR A 581 28.90 -33.72 -10.01
N ALA A 582 29.08 -33.77 -8.69
CA ALA A 582 30.31 -33.32 -8.04
C ALA A 582 31.53 -34.08 -8.58
N THR A 583 32.55 -33.32 -8.96
CA THR A 583 33.89 -33.78 -9.34
C THR A 583 34.86 -33.73 -8.15
N ALA A 584 34.58 -32.88 -7.16
CA ALA A 584 35.21 -32.92 -5.84
C ALA A 584 34.18 -32.68 -4.74
N ALA A 585 34.42 -33.29 -3.57
CA ALA A 585 33.70 -33.01 -2.34
C ALA A 585 34.65 -33.22 -1.17
N ASN A 586 34.93 -32.17 -0.39
CA ASN A 586 35.89 -32.23 0.73
C ASN A 586 35.30 -31.60 1.98
N LEU A 587 35.22 -32.36 3.07
CA LEU A 587 34.98 -31.83 4.41
C LEU A 587 36.28 -31.26 4.96
N THR A 588 36.29 -29.96 5.26
CA THR A 588 37.34 -29.28 6.00
C THR A 588 36.81 -28.74 7.33
N TYR A 589 37.69 -28.64 8.31
CA TYR A 589 37.41 -28.03 9.60
C TYR A 589 38.73 -27.65 10.28
N TRP A 590 38.69 -26.62 11.12
CA TRP A 590 39.79 -26.27 12.00
C TRP A 590 39.49 -26.75 13.41
N ILE A 591 40.49 -27.32 14.07
CA ILE A 591 40.35 -27.76 15.46
C ILE A 591 41.58 -27.35 16.27
N ARG A 592 41.34 -26.93 17.51
CA ARG A 592 42.35 -26.80 18.56
C ARG A 592 41.93 -27.63 19.77
N THR A 593 42.90 -28.19 20.47
CA THR A 593 42.68 -29.05 21.62
C THR A 593 43.52 -28.60 22.82
N ASP A 594 42.89 -28.55 24.00
CA ASP A 594 43.55 -28.19 25.26
C ASP A 594 43.20 -29.22 26.32
N THR A 595 44.18 -29.80 26.99
CA THR A 595 43.93 -30.77 28.05
C THR A 595 44.60 -30.37 29.36
N ALA A 596 43.95 -30.72 30.47
CA ALA A 596 44.56 -30.72 31.80
C ALA A 596 45.19 -32.08 32.15
N GLU A 597 45.06 -33.07 31.27
CA GLU A 597 45.59 -34.41 31.45
C GLU A 597 47.07 -34.49 31.07
N SER A 598 47.77 -35.46 31.66
CA SER A 598 49.18 -35.72 31.38
C SER A 598 49.43 -37.21 31.18
N GLY A 599 50.50 -37.53 30.45
CA GLY A 599 50.87 -38.91 30.11
C GLY A 599 50.41 -39.32 28.71
N SER A 600 50.36 -40.63 28.47
CA SER A 600 50.08 -41.23 27.16
C SER A 600 48.79 -42.05 27.11
N THR A 601 47.99 -42.02 28.17
CA THR A 601 46.72 -42.73 28.24
C THR A 601 45.63 -41.89 27.58
N VAL A 602 44.84 -42.50 26.70
CA VAL A 602 43.68 -41.86 26.07
C VAL A 602 42.48 -41.99 27.00
N TYR A 603 41.98 -40.86 27.50
CA TYR A 603 40.78 -40.77 28.33
C TYR A 603 39.66 -40.12 27.52
N ASP A 604 39.90 -38.89 27.06
CA ASP A 604 38.93 -38.11 26.30
C ASP A 604 39.13 -38.25 24.79
N THR A 605 38.04 -38.30 24.02
CA THR A 605 38.10 -38.39 22.56
C THR A 605 37.09 -37.51 21.84
N MET A 606 37.47 -37.02 20.66
CA MET A 606 36.58 -36.36 19.70
C MET A 606 36.68 -37.04 18.34
N LYS A 607 35.55 -37.56 17.85
CA LYS A 607 35.43 -38.23 16.55
C LYS A 607 34.74 -37.31 15.56
N VAL A 608 35.39 -37.11 14.41
CA VAL A 608 34.77 -36.51 13.24
C VAL A 608 34.28 -37.63 12.35
N GLN A 609 32.97 -37.65 12.11
CA GLN A 609 32.26 -38.76 11.49
C GLN A 609 31.36 -38.26 10.37
N VAL A 610 30.99 -39.17 9.48
CA VAL A 610 29.90 -39.00 8.54
C VAL A 610 28.89 -40.12 8.68
N VAL A 611 27.60 -39.78 8.60
CA VAL A 611 26.51 -40.75 8.57
C VAL A 611 25.82 -40.68 7.22
N VAL A 612 25.76 -41.81 6.51
CA VAL A 612 25.16 -41.91 5.17
C VAL A 612 24.28 -43.16 5.13
N GLY A 613 22.97 -42.98 4.94
CA GLY A 613 22.02 -44.10 4.91
C GLY A 613 22.03 -44.97 6.18
N GLY A 614 22.25 -44.36 7.35
CA GLY A 614 22.33 -45.05 8.65
C GLY A 614 23.70 -45.66 8.99
N VAL A 615 24.66 -45.68 8.06
CA VAL A 615 26.02 -46.17 8.32
C VAL A 615 26.90 -45.02 8.80
N THR A 616 27.59 -45.21 9.93
CA THR A 616 28.52 -44.21 10.50
C THR A 616 29.97 -44.57 10.17
N SER A 617 30.70 -43.66 9.54
CA SER A 617 32.14 -43.78 9.25
C SER A 617 32.92 -42.73 10.04
N THR A 618 34.01 -43.12 10.71
CA THR A 618 34.89 -42.18 11.42
C THR A 618 36.01 -41.73 10.49
N LEU A 619 36.09 -40.44 10.22
CA LEU A 619 37.11 -39.82 9.37
C LEU A 619 38.38 -39.50 10.16
N ARG A 620 38.24 -39.10 11.43
CA ARG A 620 39.35 -38.81 12.33
C ARG A 620 38.94 -38.93 13.79
N THR A 621 39.90 -39.31 14.64
CA THR A 621 39.77 -39.26 16.11
C THR A 621 40.88 -38.36 16.66
N PHE A 622 40.50 -37.46 17.57
CA PHE A 622 41.40 -36.67 18.42
C PHE A 622 41.26 -37.16 19.86
N SER A 623 42.28 -36.91 20.68
CA SER A 623 42.28 -37.26 22.10
C SER A 623 42.98 -36.22 22.95
N ASN A 624 42.87 -36.36 24.27
CA ASN A 624 43.71 -35.72 25.26
C ASN A 624 45.23 -35.98 25.05
N VAL A 625 45.60 -37.12 24.46
CA VAL A 625 47.00 -37.38 24.07
C VAL A 625 47.34 -36.61 22.79
N GLY A 626 48.42 -35.82 22.83
CA GLY A 626 48.93 -35.09 21.68
C GLY A 626 48.14 -33.83 21.32
N THR A 627 47.58 -33.14 22.31
CA THR A 627 46.83 -31.90 22.08
C THR A 627 47.65 -30.79 21.44
N ASN A 628 46.99 -29.95 20.65
CA ASN A 628 47.56 -28.74 20.07
C ASN A 628 46.65 -27.54 20.37
N ALA A 629 47.15 -26.60 21.19
CA ALA A 629 46.42 -25.40 21.59
C ALA A 629 46.25 -24.35 20.47
N THR A 630 46.78 -24.62 19.27
CA THR A 630 46.61 -23.80 18.06
C THR A 630 45.70 -24.51 17.04
N TYR A 631 44.95 -23.73 16.27
CA TYR A 631 44.05 -24.28 15.26
C TYR A 631 44.83 -24.94 14.11
N THR A 632 44.48 -26.20 13.83
CA THR A 632 45.00 -26.96 12.68
C THR A 632 43.84 -27.35 11.78
N GLN A 633 43.99 -27.13 10.46
CA GLN A 633 42.99 -27.56 9.48
C GLN A 633 43.16 -29.04 9.13
N PHE A 634 42.05 -29.74 9.00
CA PHE A 634 41.98 -31.09 8.43
C PHE A 634 41.05 -31.11 7.24
N SER A 635 41.29 -32.01 6.29
CA SER A 635 40.48 -32.19 5.08
C SER A 635 40.26 -33.68 4.81
N HIS A 636 39.03 -34.05 4.42
CA HIS A 636 38.64 -35.42 4.09
C HIS A 636 37.76 -35.44 2.85
N SER A 637 38.09 -36.29 1.88
CA SER A 637 37.25 -36.43 0.70
C SER A 637 35.94 -37.16 1.04
N LEU A 638 34.83 -36.57 0.62
CA LEU A 638 33.49 -37.14 0.67
C LEU A 638 32.95 -37.53 -0.71
N LEU A 639 33.80 -37.50 -1.74
CA LEU A 639 33.39 -37.70 -3.14
C LEU A 639 32.73 -39.06 -3.37
N SER A 640 33.10 -40.09 -2.59
CA SER A 640 32.48 -41.42 -2.62
C SER A 640 31.01 -41.42 -2.20
N HIS A 641 30.52 -40.33 -1.60
CA HIS A 641 29.14 -40.14 -1.19
C HIS A 641 28.35 -39.20 -2.12
N LYS A 642 28.85 -38.93 -3.34
CA LYS A 642 28.13 -38.12 -4.32
C LYS A 642 26.72 -38.64 -4.58
N GLY A 643 25.78 -37.71 -4.73
CA GLY A 643 24.35 -38.00 -4.89
C GLY A 643 23.64 -38.48 -3.62
N LYS A 644 24.29 -38.45 -2.45
CA LYS A 644 23.70 -38.89 -1.18
C LYS A 644 23.64 -37.75 -0.17
N ALA A 645 22.66 -37.85 0.74
CA ALA A 645 22.64 -37.06 1.97
C ALA A 645 23.72 -37.56 2.92
N VAL A 646 24.56 -36.66 3.39
CA VAL A 646 25.67 -36.90 4.30
C VAL A 646 25.49 -36.06 5.54
N THR A 647 25.40 -36.70 6.70
CA THR A 647 25.40 -36.02 7.99
C THR A 647 26.84 -35.92 8.49
N VAL A 648 27.40 -34.72 8.55
CA VAL A 648 28.65 -34.45 9.27
C VAL A 648 28.34 -34.48 10.75
N LYS A 649 29.11 -35.25 11.52
CA LYS A 649 28.94 -35.42 12.97
C LYS A 649 30.26 -35.25 13.70
N PHE A 650 30.27 -34.34 14.65
CA PHE A 650 31.30 -34.22 15.66
C PHE A 650 30.79 -34.88 16.94
N LEU A 651 31.52 -35.85 17.48
CA LEU A 651 31.13 -36.62 18.67
C LEU A 651 32.27 -36.66 19.67
N MET A 652 32.05 -36.03 20.83
CA MET A 652 32.99 -35.96 21.93
C MET A 652 32.55 -36.87 23.07
N ASN A 653 33.51 -37.57 23.68
CA ASN A 653 33.36 -38.31 24.93
C ASN A 653 34.47 -37.84 25.89
N GLU A 654 34.09 -37.33 27.05
CA GLU A 654 35.00 -36.95 28.14
C GLU A 654 34.75 -37.88 29.32
N ASP A 655 35.80 -38.31 30.02
CA ASP A 655 35.67 -39.07 31.25
C ASP A 655 35.61 -38.15 32.49
N SER A 656 35.77 -38.70 33.70
CA SER A 656 35.68 -37.91 34.92
C SER A 656 37.05 -37.46 35.43
N SER A 657 37.13 -36.25 35.98
CA SER A 657 38.24 -35.65 36.75
C SER A 657 38.98 -34.52 36.04
N LEU A 658 39.70 -34.81 34.96
CA LEU A 658 40.52 -33.84 34.26
C LEU A 658 39.88 -33.52 32.90
N GLN A 659 39.99 -32.26 32.47
CA GLN A 659 39.22 -31.77 31.34
C GLN A 659 40.02 -31.72 30.04
N THR A 660 39.37 -32.07 28.93
CA THR A 660 39.90 -31.86 27.57
C THR A 660 38.88 -31.11 26.72
N SER A 661 39.28 -29.93 26.24
CA SER A 661 38.49 -29.09 25.34
C SER A 661 38.84 -29.40 23.88
N PHE A 662 37.83 -29.65 23.06
CA PHE A 662 37.93 -29.76 21.61
C PHE A 662 37.15 -28.62 20.97
N VAL A 663 37.87 -27.63 20.43
CA VAL A 663 37.25 -26.41 19.90
C VAL A 663 37.35 -26.43 18.38
N VAL A 664 36.19 -26.50 17.73
CA VAL A 664 36.04 -26.61 16.28
C VAL A 664 35.55 -25.28 15.72
N ASP A 665 36.12 -24.88 14.59
CA ASP A 665 35.72 -23.68 13.88
C ASP A 665 35.91 -23.84 12.35
N ASP A 666 35.30 -22.94 11.57
CA ASP A 666 35.45 -22.83 10.12
C ASP A 666 35.32 -24.16 9.38
N THR A 667 34.18 -24.81 9.61
CA THR A 667 33.81 -26.06 8.94
C THR A 667 33.27 -25.77 7.54
N ALA A 668 33.64 -26.61 6.57
CA ALA A 668 33.12 -26.52 5.22
C ALA A 668 33.03 -27.89 4.57
N VAL A 669 31.99 -28.13 3.76
CA VAL A 669 32.00 -29.20 2.76
C VAL A 669 32.05 -28.53 1.40
N SER A 670 33.24 -28.40 0.82
CA SER A 670 33.42 -27.74 -0.47
C SER A 670 33.15 -28.72 -1.61
N VAL A 671 32.27 -28.37 -2.54
CA VAL A 671 31.96 -29.17 -3.74
C VAL A 671 32.22 -28.38 -5.01
N SER A 672 32.70 -29.07 -6.06
CA SER A 672 32.91 -28.51 -7.40
C SER A 672 32.49 -29.48 -8.48
#